data_AF-A0A5C8M3V3-F1
#
_entry.id   AF-A0A5C8M3V3-F1
#
_cell.length_a   1.000
_cell.length_b   1.000
_cell.length_c   1.000
_cell.angle_alpha   90.00
_cell.angle_beta   90.00
_cell.angle_gamma   90.00
#
_symmetry.space_group_name_H-M   'P 1'
#
loop_
_entity.id
_entity.type
_entity.pdbx_description
1 polymer ?
#
loop_
_entity_poly.entity_id
_entity_poly.type
_entity_poly.pdbx_seq_one_letter_code
_entity_poly.pdbx_strand_id
1 'polypeptide(L)'
;MTVMKDNFALHKTVTCSSESKNAMASHAIDGNVNTFWQPLGLDKKEDNRVWLTVDLGDSISFNEVVLKLASGFISAYKISYSQDNFTWLDAFQRDTSKGGISALDIALFPKVTGRYVTLEVDLFDPERDFQLIELGIYDLSSIPSGPLLDRVFITDASGEVYDQDDTVSLQVSSMATFTLKGIMTDGSEAEMANAAIFFISTCPEVVSMGEQGVLTAQKQGIAQVKGVVILDGVARENSLFIDVYEPSDRLVELWLTHSTLVMEIGQPALLKIGDTLPILHILADEGMTVNVSLLNESTGEIMLDLPEREIWAQMESMVTFSGHSAQLGRYQIQVTLLFSGKPVIYDSFYFTIVDPLHAKIGQSQIVYLDEAGKLDYVPDFKGNRVLDFSNSGYGGGGVKLPDIPPTINIEPVEGDNTEHIQHAIDRLSALPVSAKGFRGTVLLRKGVYPISGTLRINASGIVLRGEGAGEDGTLLYATGTMKRNLIEILGASGPRLLTETLTSVSDLYVPSGSREIHVEDASCFHPGDTVKVLRHGNERWIHAISMDSIRMRPVTGGTVQWLPFHLEFDRVITRIDGNCITMDAPVANALEKRWGCGAIVKYEDTTRIEHVGVEHLRVDVEYDPSITSTRIDGNEGSFSYLADEDHAINFIFMDHVKNAWMRNVSGFHLQHALVQVGRNAKWVTIQDCAVYDFISVITGGRRYPFHLMGELTLVQRAYTETARHAFAVDSRVAGPNVFLDCESKKDYNTSEPHHRWSVGCLYDNVNGRIHIQDRGWLGSGHGWSGANYVTWNTQNELVSQQPPTAQNYAIGHVGTKGKSFLPNPYDPRQRQEAYWESFGTHVNPRSLYMQQLQDRLGSEAIRNIEGDHHSPRLHDQKS
;
A
#
# COMPACT_ATOMS: atom_id res chain seq x y z
N MET A 1 -25.18 -5.23 -42.24
CA MET A 1 -26.50 -4.69 -41.83
C MET A 1 -26.84 -5.32 -40.49
N THR A 2 -26.71 -4.57 -39.41
CA THR A 2 -27.09 -5.00 -38.07
C THR A 2 -28.62 -4.98 -38.02
N VAL A 3 -29.26 -6.14 -37.90
CA VAL A 3 -30.68 -6.19 -37.57
C VAL A 3 -30.80 -5.51 -36.20
N MET A 4 -31.48 -4.36 -36.12
CA MET A 4 -31.83 -3.79 -34.82
C MET A 4 -32.72 -4.82 -34.13
N LYS A 5 -32.24 -5.41 -33.04
CA LYS A 5 -33.03 -6.31 -32.20
C LYS A 5 -34.04 -5.47 -31.44
N ASP A 6 -35.31 -5.82 -31.50
CA ASP A 6 -36.37 -5.14 -30.74
C ASP A 6 -36.19 -5.44 -29.24
N ASN A 7 -35.95 -4.42 -28.41
CA ASN A 7 -35.96 -4.55 -26.96
C ASN A 7 -37.41 -4.70 -26.49
N PHE A 8 -37.82 -5.87 -26.01
CA PHE A 8 -39.18 -6.13 -25.57
C PHE A 8 -39.56 -5.36 -24.30
N ALA A 9 -38.60 -4.88 -23.51
CA ALA A 9 -38.84 -4.08 -22.32
C ALA A 9 -39.11 -2.59 -22.62
N LEU A 10 -38.75 -2.11 -23.81
CA LEU A 10 -38.76 -0.68 -24.14
C LEU A 10 -40.17 -0.07 -23.98
N HIS A 11 -40.27 0.97 -23.15
CA HIS A 11 -41.49 1.71 -22.84
C HIS A 11 -42.66 0.86 -22.29
N LYS A 12 -42.34 -0.29 -21.69
CA LYS A 12 -43.31 -1.14 -21.00
C LYS A 12 -43.64 -0.63 -19.60
N THR A 13 -44.60 -1.29 -18.94
CA THR A 13 -44.94 -0.99 -17.55
C THR A 13 -43.90 -1.65 -16.63
N VAL A 14 -43.40 -0.90 -15.65
CA VAL A 14 -42.41 -1.38 -14.69
C VAL A 14 -42.83 -1.08 -13.25
N THR A 15 -42.63 -2.04 -12.36
CA THR A 15 -42.71 -1.86 -10.90
C THR A 15 -41.35 -2.15 -10.26
N CYS A 16 -41.05 -1.60 -9.09
CA CYS A 16 -39.75 -1.76 -8.45
C CYS A 16 -39.86 -1.77 -6.92
N SER A 17 -38.75 -2.11 -6.25
CA SER A 17 -38.62 -2.06 -4.79
C SER A 17 -38.76 -0.63 -4.26
N SER A 18 -38.06 0.31 -4.89
CA SER A 18 -38.16 1.75 -4.62
C SER A 18 -37.52 2.56 -5.74
N GLU A 19 -37.72 3.88 -5.72
CA GLU A 19 -37.13 4.79 -6.71
C GLU A 19 -36.85 6.18 -6.13
N SER A 20 -35.79 6.81 -6.64
CA SER A 20 -35.45 8.20 -6.31
C SER A 20 -36.19 9.15 -7.25
N LYS A 21 -36.54 10.35 -6.75
CA LYS A 21 -37.40 11.33 -7.45
C LYS A 21 -36.97 11.66 -8.91
N ASN A 22 -35.68 11.64 -9.21
CA ASN A 22 -35.14 11.94 -10.54
C ASN A 22 -34.54 10.71 -11.25
N ALA A 23 -34.76 9.51 -10.71
CA ALA A 23 -34.20 8.25 -11.21
C ALA A 23 -35.23 7.10 -11.05
N MET A 24 -36.36 7.27 -11.72
CA MET A 24 -37.52 6.37 -11.69
C MET A 24 -37.23 5.04 -12.38
N ALA A 25 -37.97 3.98 -12.06
CA ALA A 25 -37.79 2.67 -12.69
C ALA A 25 -38.04 2.69 -14.21
N SER A 26 -38.91 3.58 -14.69
CA SER A 26 -39.17 3.77 -16.13
C SER A 26 -37.93 4.21 -16.92
N HIS A 27 -36.95 4.84 -16.26
CA HIS A 27 -35.69 5.23 -16.90
C HIS A 27 -34.80 4.03 -17.25
N ALA A 28 -34.98 2.87 -16.62
CA ALA A 28 -34.23 1.67 -16.98
C ALA A 28 -34.76 0.99 -18.25
N ILE A 29 -35.84 1.49 -18.86
CA ILE A 29 -36.48 0.88 -20.02
C ILE A 29 -36.95 1.95 -21.02
N ASP A 30 -36.29 3.10 -21.06
CA ASP A 30 -36.65 4.23 -21.92
C ASP A 30 -35.74 4.39 -23.15
N GLY A 31 -34.67 3.58 -23.26
CA GLY A 31 -33.71 3.64 -24.36
C GLY A 31 -32.78 4.86 -24.32
N ASN A 32 -32.79 5.67 -23.25
CA ASN A 32 -31.97 6.86 -23.11
C ASN A 32 -30.76 6.61 -22.21
N VAL A 33 -29.57 6.67 -22.82
CA VAL A 33 -28.31 6.37 -22.13
C VAL A 33 -27.91 7.37 -21.04
N ASN A 34 -28.64 8.48 -20.89
CA ASN A 34 -28.36 9.54 -19.91
C ASN A 34 -29.31 9.52 -18.71
N THR A 35 -30.30 8.64 -18.71
CA THR A 35 -31.22 8.40 -17.59
C THR A 35 -30.90 7.05 -16.95
N PHE A 36 -31.29 6.88 -15.69
CA PHE A 36 -31.11 5.62 -14.96
C PHE A 36 -32.17 5.48 -13.88
N TRP A 37 -32.44 4.23 -13.49
CA TRP A 37 -33.15 3.90 -12.25
C TRP A 37 -32.17 3.84 -11.09
N GLN A 38 -32.55 4.44 -9.96
CA GLN A 38 -31.82 4.36 -8.70
C GLN A 38 -32.80 4.13 -7.53
N PRO A 39 -32.71 2.99 -6.83
CA PRO A 39 -33.41 2.71 -5.59
C PRO A 39 -33.10 3.73 -4.49
N LEU A 40 -34.01 3.89 -3.53
CA LEU A 40 -33.78 4.72 -2.35
C LEU A 40 -32.65 4.13 -1.49
N GLY A 41 -31.91 5.01 -0.81
CA GLY A 41 -30.84 4.61 0.10
C GLY A 41 -31.32 3.72 1.26
N LEU A 42 -32.57 3.87 1.70
CA LEU A 42 -33.16 3.05 2.77
C LEU A 42 -33.42 1.61 2.30
N ASP A 43 -33.97 1.44 1.09
CA ASP A 43 -34.27 0.14 0.48
C ASP A 43 -33.00 -0.70 0.30
N LYS A 44 -31.96 -0.11 -0.30
CA LYS A 44 -30.64 -0.76 -0.45
C LYS A 44 -30.06 -1.29 0.87
N LYS A 45 -30.38 -0.68 2.01
CA LYS A 45 -29.79 -1.01 3.31
C LYS A 45 -30.66 -1.92 4.16
N GLU A 46 -31.90 -2.22 3.73
CA GLU A 46 -32.82 -3.06 4.48
C GLU A 46 -32.37 -4.52 4.46
N ASP A 47 -32.08 -5.06 3.26
CA ASP A 47 -31.66 -6.44 3.05
C ASP A 47 -30.55 -6.58 1.99
N ASN A 48 -29.95 -5.46 1.58
CA ASN A 48 -28.96 -5.37 0.50
C ASN A 48 -29.49 -5.85 -0.86
N ARG A 49 -30.80 -5.81 -1.07
CA ARG A 49 -31.43 -6.25 -2.32
C ARG A 49 -32.27 -5.14 -2.92
N VAL A 50 -32.28 -5.07 -4.25
CA VAL A 50 -33.17 -4.20 -5.01
C VAL A 50 -33.73 -4.97 -6.21
N TRP A 51 -34.93 -4.62 -6.65
CA TRP A 51 -35.57 -5.34 -7.75
C TRP A 51 -36.44 -4.44 -8.61
N LEU A 52 -36.63 -4.87 -9.87
CA LEU A 52 -37.62 -4.32 -10.78
C LEU A 52 -38.30 -5.43 -11.59
N THR A 53 -39.56 -5.23 -11.93
CA THR A 53 -40.40 -6.15 -12.70
C THR A 53 -40.99 -5.43 -13.90
N VAL A 54 -40.81 -5.96 -15.10
CA VAL A 54 -41.37 -5.44 -16.35
C VAL A 54 -42.54 -6.31 -16.81
N ASP A 55 -43.69 -5.69 -17.10
CA ASP A 55 -44.81 -6.32 -17.83
C ASP A 55 -44.64 -6.08 -19.33
N LEU A 56 -44.28 -7.13 -20.07
CA LEU A 56 -44.06 -7.09 -21.52
C LEU A 56 -45.36 -6.81 -22.32
N GLY A 57 -46.52 -6.90 -21.68
CA GLY A 57 -47.85 -6.69 -22.27
C GLY A 57 -48.47 -7.97 -22.85
N ASP A 58 -47.64 -8.86 -23.41
CA ASP A 58 -48.01 -10.15 -23.96
C ASP A 58 -47.05 -11.25 -23.51
N SER A 59 -47.43 -12.51 -23.66
CA SER A 59 -46.54 -13.66 -23.44
C SER A 59 -45.57 -13.79 -24.61
N ILE A 60 -44.28 -13.54 -24.37
CA ILE A 60 -43.22 -13.47 -25.38
C ILE A 60 -42.13 -14.48 -25.04
N SER A 61 -41.48 -15.02 -26.08
CA SER A 61 -40.29 -15.86 -25.90
C SER A 61 -39.01 -15.02 -25.95
N PHE A 62 -38.08 -15.27 -25.03
CA PHE A 62 -36.82 -14.55 -24.93
C PHE A 62 -35.73 -15.45 -24.30
N ASN A 63 -34.48 -15.06 -24.46
CA ASN A 63 -33.30 -15.80 -24.00
C ASN A 63 -32.06 -14.93 -23.72
N GLU A 64 -32.19 -13.61 -23.89
CA GLU A 64 -31.14 -12.63 -23.58
C GLU A 64 -31.73 -11.52 -22.71
N VAL A 65 -31.05 -11.22 -21.60
CA VAL A 65 -31.25 -9.99 -20.83
C VAL A 65 -29.94 -9.22 -20.76
N VAL A 66 -29.99 -7.93 -21.10
CA VAL A 66 -28.83 -7.03 -21.09
C VAL A 66 -29.01 -6.01 -19.98
N LEU A 67 -28.03 -5.92 -19.08
CA LEU A 67 -27.97 -4.90 -18.04
C LEU A 67 -26.92 -3.87 -18.40
N LYS A 68 -27.34 -2.60 -18.54
CA LYS A 68 -26.42 -1.48 -18.69
C LYS A 68 -26.38 -0.68 -17.39
N LEU A 69 -25.24 -0.68 -16.71
CA LEU A 69 -25.06 -0.06 -15.39
C LEU A 69 -24.21 1.21 -15.50
N ALA A 70 -24.61 2.26 -14.77
CA ALA A 70 -23.76 3.44 -14.53
C ALA A 70 -22.89 3.25 -13.28
N SER A 71 -23.43 2.56 -12.28
CA SER A 71 -22.76 2.23 -11.01
C SER A 71 -23.44 1.01 -10.40
N GLY A 72 -22.69 0.22 -9.63
CA GLY A 72 -23.25 -0.94 -8.94
C GLY A 72 -22.18 -1.78 -8.23
N PHE A 73 -22.46 -2.11 -6.98
CA PHE A 73 -21.63 -2.99 -6.15
C PHE A 73 -22.38 -4.29 -5.95
N ILE A 74 -22.57 -5.00 -7.07
CA ILE A 74 -23.43 -6.17 -7.19
C ILE A 74 -22.64 -7.42 -6.79
N SER A 75 -23.16 -8.21 -5.85
CA SER A 75 -22.63 -9.55 -5.52
C SER A 75 -23.28 -10.65 -6.34
N ALA A 76 -24.57 -10.48 -6.67
CA ALA A 76 -25.32 -11.41 -7.49
C ALA A 76 -26.55 -10.73 -8.13
N TYR A 77 -27.07 -11.32 -9.20
CA TYR A 77 -28.41 -11.00 -9.69
C TYR A 77 -29.10 -12.25 -10.24
N LYS A 78 -30.43 -12.19 -10.27
CA LYS A 78 -31.29 -13.26 -10.75
C LYS A 78 -32.34 -12.69 -11.69
N ILE A 79 -32.64 -13.44 -12.75
CA ILE A 79 -33.70 -13.16 -13.69
C ILE A 79 -34.74 -14.26 -13.56
N SER A 80 -35.97 -13.86 -13.26
CA SER A 80 -37.11 -14.76 -13.17
C SER A 80 -38.23 -14.27 -14.10
N TYR A 81 -39.10 -15.18 -14.54
CA TYR A 81 -40.20 -14.88 -15.44
C TYR A 81 -41.51 -15.48 -14.95
N SER A 82 -42.63 -14.88 -15.35
CA SER A 82 -43.96 -15.31 -14.95
C SER A 82 -44.99 -15.09 -16.06
N GLN A 83 -46.03 -15.91 -16.07
CA GLN A 83 -47.21 -15.74 -16.92
C GLN A 83 -48.28 -14.88 -16.25
N ASP A 84 -48.33 -14.87 -14.91
CA ASP A 84 -49.44 -14.34 -14.11
C ASP A 84 -49.03 -13.28 -13.08
N ASN A 85 -47.73 -13.03 -12.90
CA ASN A 85 -47.14 -12.15 -11.88
C ASN A 85 -47.26 -12.68 -10.43
N PHE A 86 -47.56 -13.97 -10.25
CA PHE A 86 -47.67 -14.63 -8.95
C PHE A 86 -46.72 -15.83 -8.85
N THR A 87 -46.69 -16.66 -9.89
CA THR A 87 -45.82 -17.85 -9.95
C THR A 87 -44.61 -17.51 -10.79
N TRP A 88 -43.42 -17.58 -10.19
CA TRP A 88 -42.17 -17.24 -10.83
C TRP A 88 -41.30 -18.47 -11.07
N LEU A 89 -40.68 -18.52 -12.25
CA LEU A 89 -39.66 -19.49 -12.61
C LEU A 89 -38.35 -18.76 -12.86
N ASP A 90 -37.25 -19.36 -12.43
CA ASP A 90 -35.92 -18.79 -12.64
C ASP A 90 -35.43 -19.09 -14.06
N ALA A 91 -35.01 -18.05 -14.77
CA ALA A 91 -34.39 -18.17 -16.08
C ALA A 91 -32.86 -18.19 -15.96
N PHE A 92 -32.30 -17.38 -15.05
CA PHE A 92 -30.86 -17.21 -14.94
C PHE A 92 -30.45 -16.70 -13.56
N GLN A 93 -29.28 -17.12 -13.10
CA GLN A 93 -28.64 -16.59 -11.91
C GLN A 93 -27.14 -16.39 -12.15
N ARG A 94 -26.62 -15.26 -11.70
CA ARG A 94 -25.20 -14.95 -11.72
C ARG A 94 -24.76 -14.37 -10.39
N ASP A 95 -23.58 -14.78 -9.96
CA ASP A 95 -22.86 -14.18 -8.84
C ASP A 95 -21.42 -13.87 -9.25
N THR A 96 -20.71 -13.23 -8.35
CA THR A 96 -19.32 -12.79 -8.55
C THR A 96 -18.30 -13.92 -8.45
N SER A 97 -18.68 -15.13 -8.01
CA SER A 97 -17.83 -16.32 -8.10
C SER A 97 -17.64 -16.75 -9.56
N LYS A 98 -18.59 -16.41 -10.44
CA LYS A 98 -18.52 -16.60 -11.90
C LYS A 98 -17.82 -15.45 -12.64
N GLY A 99 -17.05 -14.62 -11.92
CA GLY A 99 -16.37 -13.43 -12.45
C GLY A 99 -17.15 -12.13 -12.20
N GLY A 100 -16.45 -11.00 -12.37
CA GLY A 100 -17.03 -9.68 -12.11
C GLY A 100 -18.23 -9.34 -12.99
N ILE A 101 -19.15 -8.53 -12.46
CA ILE A 101 -20.27 -7.96 -13.21
C ILE A 101 -19.82 -6.61 -13.78
N SER A 102 -19.90 -6.48 -15.10
CA SER A 102 -19.40 -5.30 -15.83
C SER A 102 -20.49 -4.26 -16.06
N ALA A 103 -20.13 -3.07 -16.56
CA ALA A 103 -21.08 -2.01 -16.92
C ALA A 103 -22.06 -2.41 -18.03
N LEU A 104 -21.72 -3.42 -18.82
CA LEU A 104 -22.61 -4.03 -19.80
C LEU A 104 -22.58 -5.54 -19.58
N ASP A 105 -23.50 -6.05 -18.76
CA ASP A 105 -23.59 -7.47 -18.46
C ASP A 105 -24.71 -8.13 -19.27
N ILE A 106 -24.44 -9.31 -19.82
CA ILE A 106 -25.37 -10.05 -20.69
C ILE A 106 -25.66 -11.40 -20.06
N ALA A 107 -26.91 -11.64 -19.70
CA ALA A 107 -27.42 -12.94 -19.29
C ALA A 107 -27.96 -13.69 -20.50
N LEU A 108 -27.38 -14.85 -20.79
CA LEU A 108 -27.86 -15.79 -21.80
C LEU A 108 -28.32 -17.07 -21.11
N PHE A 109 -29.50 -17.55 -21.48
CA PHE A 109 -30.12 -18.75 -20.91
C PHE A 109 -30.95 -19.49 -21.97
N PRO A 110 -31.33 -20.76 -21.75
CA PRO A 110 -32.24 -21.46 -22.67
C PRO A 110 -33.55 -20.69 -22.88
N LYS A 111 -34.11 -20.75 -24.08
CA LYS A 111 -35.32 -19.97 -24.42
C LYS A 111 -36.50 -20.29 -23.51
N VAL A 112 -37.05 -19.23 -22.89
CA VAL A 112 -38.24 -19.29 -22.04
C VAL A 112 -39.37 -18.45 -22.62
N THR A 113 -40.60 -18.64 -22.13
CA THR A 113 -41.78 -17.86 -22.52
C THR A 113 -42.46 -17.30 -21.28
N GLY A 114 -42.67 -15.99 -21.23
CA GLY A 114 -43.25 -15.27 -20.10
C GLY A 114 -43.85 -13.92 -20.49
N ARG A 115 -44.72 -13.37 -19.65
CA ARG A 115 -45.25 -12.00 -19.79
C ARG A 115 -44.54 -11.02 -18.84
N TYR A 116 -44.21 -11.46 -17.64
CA TYR A 116 -43.52 -10.63 -16.65
C TYR A 116 -42.08 -11.12 -16.49
N VAL A 117 -41.14 -10.19 -16.35
CA VAL A 117 -39.72 -10.48 -16.12
C VAL A 117 -39.24 -9.63 -14.94
N THR A 118 -38.62 -10.28 -13.96
CA THR A 118 -38.07 -9.62 -12.77
C THR A 118 -36.56 -9.75 -12.77
N LEU A 119 -35.88 -8.63 -12.49
CA LEU A 119 -34.48 -8.57 -12.12
C LEU A 119 -34.39 -8.34 -10.61
N GLU A 120 -33.79 -9.28 -9.89
CA GLU A 120 -33.39 -9.13 -8.48
C GLU A 120 -31.87 -8.95 -8.41
N VAL A 121 -31.39 -7.96 -7.66
CA VAL A 121 -29.96 -7.64 -7.53
C VAL A 121 -29.57 -7.61 -6.06
N ASP A 122 -28.61 -8.46 -5.68
CA ASP A 122 -27.97 -8.43 -4.36
C ASP A 122 -26.71 -7.54 -4.41
N LEU A 123 -26.55 -6.68 -3.42
CA LEU A 123 -25.47 -5.71 -3.28
C LEU A 123 -24.50 -6.12 -2.16
N PHE A 124 -23.20 -5.87 -2.35
CA PHE A 124 -22.19 -6.08 -1.30
C PHE A 124 -21.72 -4.79 -0.62
N ASP A 125 -22.04 -3.63 -1.18
CA ASP A 125 -21.76 -2.30 -0.62
C ASP A 125 -23.00 -1.40 -0.77
N PRO A 126 -24.03 -1.55 0.10
CA PRO A 126 -25.30 -0.83 0.00
C PRO A 126 -25.17 0.68 0.30
N GLU A 127 -24.02 1.10 0.84
CA GLU A 127 -23.69 2.50 1.09
C GLU A 127 -23.41 3.26 -0.22
N ARG A 128 -23.08 2.53 -1.29
CA ARG A 128 -22.81 3.11 -2.61
C ARG A 128 -24.02 3.06 -3.53
N ASP A 129 -24.01 3.92 -4.54
CA ASP A 129 -25.10 4.00 -5.50
C ASP A 129 -25.12 2.79 -6.45
N PHE A 130 -26.33 2.27 -6.65
CA PHE A 130 -26.68 1.34 -7.71
C PHE A 130 -27.52 2.10 -8.74
N GLN A 131 -27.12 2.04 -10.01
CA GLN A 131 -27.72 2.80 -11.09
C GLN A 131 -27.80 1.94 -12.36
N LEU A 132 -29.02 1.62 -12.77
CA LEU A 132 -29.32 0.86 -13.99
C LEU A 132 -29.79 1.82 -15.08
N ILE A 133 -28.97 1.98 -16.12
CA ILE A 133 -29.29 2.81 -17.30
C ILE A 133 -30.34 2.11 -18.16
N GLU A 134 -30.17 0.83 -18.45
CA GLU A 134 -31.07 0.11 -19.36
C GLU A 134 -31.15 -1.37 -18.98
N LEU A 135 -32.35 -1.93 -19.04
CA LEU A 135 -32.68 -3.35 -19.01
C LEU A 135 -33.24 -3.74 -20.38
N GLY A 136 -32.43 -4.42 -21.17
CA GLY A 136 -32.82 -4.96 -22.47
C GLY A 136 -33.30 -6.40 -22.37
N ILE A 137 -34.42 -6.75 -23.01
CA ILE A 137 -34.93 -8.12 -23.11
C ILE A 137 -35.08 -8.47 -24.59
N TYR A 138 -34.44 -9.56 -25.04
CA TYR A 138 -34.36 -9.92 -26.46
C TYR A 138 -34.57 -11.42 -26.72
N ASP A 139 -35.00 -11.74 -27.95
CA ASP A 139 -34.94 -13.09 -28.51
C ASP A 139 -33.77 -13.21 -29.49
N LEU A 140 -32.83 -14.09 -29.17
CA LEU A 140 -31.70 -14.50 -29.99
C LEU A 140 -31.93 -15.85 -30.64
N SER A 141 -32.20 -15.80 -31.93
CA SER A 141 -32.23 -16.99 -32.77
C SER A 141 -30.90 -17.72 -32.88
N SER A 142 -29.77 -17.06 -32.59
CA SER A 142 -28.43 -17.66 -32.61
C SER A 142 -28.11 -18.54 -31.40
N ILE A 143 -28.87 -18.41 -30.32
CA ILE A 143 -28.68 -19.20 -29.09
C ILE A 143 -29.65 -20.39 -29.14
N PRO A 144 -29.19 -21.64 -28.98
CA PRO A 144 -30.05 -22.81 -29.06
C PRO A 144 -31.05 -22.85 -27.89
N SER A 145 -32.14 -23.61 -28.08
CA SER A 145 -33.15 -23.82 -27.03
C SER A 145 -32.73 -24.84 -25.97
N GLY A 146 -31.63 -25.56 -26.18
CA GLY A 146 -31.09 -26.55 -25.25
C GLY A 146 -30.20 -25.94 -24.15
N PRO A 147 -29.58 -26.79 -23.31
CA PRO A 147 -28.59 -26.36 -22.33
C PRO A 147 -27.47 -25.55 -22.98
N LEU A 148 -26.95 -24.54 -22.27
CA LEU A 148 -25.86 -23.69 -22.73
C LEU A 148 -24.57 -24.00 -21.95
N LEU A 149 -23.42 -23.56 -22.44
CA LEU A 149 -22.17 -23.67 -21.70
C LEU A 149 -22.21 -22.77 -20.44
N ASP A 150 -22.22 -23.36 -19.25
CA ASP A 150 -22.28 -22.62 -17.97
C ASP A 150 -20.89 -22.20 -17.51
N ARG A 151 -19.94 -23.14 -17.47
CA ARG A 151 -18.56 -22.87 -17.02
C ARG A 151 -17.54 -23.76 -17.72
N VAL A 152 -16.28 -23.34 -17.67
CA VAL A 152 -15.13 -24.12 -18.13
C VAL A 152 -14.06 -24.23 -17.06
N PHE A 153 -13.33 -25.33 -17.09
CA PHE A 153 -12.25 -25.64 -16.14
C PHE A 153 -11.08 -26.28 -16.87
N ILE A 154 -9.89 -26.15 -16.29
CA ILE A 154 -8.65 -26.61 -16.90
C ILE A 154 -8.22 -27.91 -16.21
N THR A 155 -7.77 -28.86 -17.02
CA THR A 155 -7.19 -30.13 -16.53
C THR A 155 -5.82 -30.39 -17.13
N ASP A 156 -4.93 -31.03 -16.37
CA ASP A 156 -3.67 -31.54 -16.91
C ASP A 156 -3.85 -32.92 -17.58
N ALA A 157 -2.74 -33.51 -18.02
CA ALA A 157 -2.73 -34.85 -18.61
C ALA A 157 -3.03 -35.98 -17.59
N SER A 158 -2.92 -35.73 -16.28
CA SER A 158 -3.27 -36.70 -15.23
C SER A 158 -4.77 -36.68 -14.89
N GLY A 159 -5.47 -35.63 -15.30
CA GLY A 159 -6.88 -35.39 -15.02
C GLY A 159 -7.12 -34.55 -13.75
N GLU A 160 -6.07 -33.98 -13.16
CA GLU A 160 -6.17 -32.99 -12.09
C GLU A 160 -6.93 -31.76 -12.61
N VAL A 161 -7.87 -31.25 -11.81
CA VAL A 161 -8.67 -30.06 -12.12
C VAL A 161 -8.08 -28.88 -11.38
N TYR A 162 -7.84 -27.79 -12.09
CA TYR A 162 -7.35 -26.54 -11.50
C TYR A 162 -8.48 -25.53 -11.34
N ASP A 163 -8.47 -24.84 -10.20
CA ASP A 163 -9.31 -23.69 -9.94
C ASP A 163 -8.81 -22.46 -10.72
N GLN A 164 -9.67 -21.45 -10.83
CA GLN A 164 -9.32 -20.22 -11.51
C GLN A 164 -8.15 -19.53 -10.80
N ASP A 165 -7.13 -19.17 -11.58
CA ASP A 165 -5.91 -18.50 -11.14
C ASP A 165 -4.99 -19.36 -10.25
N ASP A 166 -5.18 -20.69 -10.25
CA ASP A 166 -4.20 -21.63 -9.69
C ASP A 166 -2.83 -21.48 -10.34
N THR A 167 -1.78 -21.84 -9.61
CA THR A 167 -0.39 -21.73 -10.07
C THR A 167 0.23 -23.10 -10.30
N VAL A 168 0.76 -23.32 -11.50
CA VAL A 168 1.52 -24.52 -11.86
C VAL A 168 2.96 -24.17 -12.10
N SER A 169 3.89 -24.91 -11.47
CA SER A 169 5.33 -24.71 -11.66
C SER A 169 5.89 -25.62 -12.74
N LEU A 170 6.64 -25.05 -13.68
CA LEU A 170 7.28 -25.78 -14.79
C LEU A 170 8.75 -25.42 -14.92
N GLN A 171 9.58 -26.39 -15.26
CA GLN A 171 10.99 -26.13 -15.55
C GLN A 171 11.13 -25.46 -16.94
N VAL A 172 12.09 -24.56 -17.11
CA VAL A 172 12.47 -24.03 -18.44
C VAL A 172 12.71 -25.18 -19.42
N SER A 173 12.27 -24.99 -20.67
CA SER A 173 12.27 -25.97 -21.77
C SER A 173 11.31 -27.16 -21.60
N SER A 174 10.57 -27.26 -20.51
CA SER A 174 9.51 -28.27 -20.38
C SER A 174 8.28 -27.92 -21.21
N MET A 175 7.52 -28.94 -21.57
CA MET A 175 6.21 -28.82 -22.21
C MET A 175 5.15 -29.43 -21.32
N ALA A 176 3.99 -28.80 -21.27
CA ALA A 176 2.81 -29.31 -20.59
C ALA A 176 1.60 -29.14 -21.51
N THR A 177 0.63 -30.04 -21.38
CA THR A 177 -0.62 -29.96 -22.13
C THR A 177 -1.76 -29.76 -21.16
N PHE A 178 -2.50 -28.68 -21.35
CA PHE A 178 -3.70 -28.40 -20.58
C PHE A 178 -4.93 -28.51 -21.46
N THR A 179 -5.97 -29.18 -20.95
CA THR A 179 -7.23 -29.39 -21.65
C THR A 179 -8.33 -28.59 -20.98
N LEU A 180 -9.07 -27.81 -21.77
CA LEU A 180 -10.31 -27.17 -21.33
C LEU A 180 -11.47 -28.15 -21.43
N LYS A 181 -12.21 -28.25 -20.33
CA LYS A 181 -13.48 -28.97 -20.24
C LYS A 181 -14.58 -28.00 -19.83
N GLY A 182 -15.83 -28.39 -20.04
CA GLY A 182 -16.98 -27.52 -19.76
C GLY A 182 -18.15 -28.29 -19.17
N ILE A 183 -18.98 -27.56 -18.42
CA ILE A 183 -20.25 -28.05 -17.88
C ILE A 183 -21.37 -27.21 -18.48
N MET A 184 -22.43 -27.87 -18.93
CA MET A 184 -23.64 -27.25 -19.47
C MET A 184 -24.58 -26.79 -18.34
N THR A 185 -25.54 -25.91 -18.62
CA THR A 185 -26.49 -25.37 -17.63
C THR A 185 -27.40 -26.42 -16.98
N ASP A 186 -27.51 -27.62 -17.55
CA ASP A 186 -28.22 -28.76 -16.96
C ASP A 186 -27.33 -29.69 -16.12
N GLY A 187 -26.04 -29.35 -15.98
CA GLY A 187 -25.04 -30.12 -15.24
C GLY A 187 -24.33 -31.20 -16.05
N SER A 188 -24.68 -31.42 -17.32
CA SER A 188 -23.98 -32.38 -18.19
C SER A 188 -22.60 -31.88 -18.63
N GLU A 189 -21.70 -32.79 -19.01
CA GLU A 189 -20.42 -32.42 -19.63
C GLU A 189 -20.64 -31.88 -21.04
N ALA A 190 -19.92 -30.81 -21.37
CA ALA A 190 -20.02 -30.16 -22.66
C ALA A 190 -19.18 -30.89 -23.73
N GLU A 191 -19.77 -31.13 -24.91
CA GLU A 191 -19.08 -31.76 -26.04
C GLU A 191 -18.15 -30.76 -26.75
N MET A 192 -16.85 -30.82 -26.45
CA MET A 192 -15.86 -29.86 -26.94
C MET A 192 -15.52 -30.00 -28.45
N ALA A 193 -15.98 -31.05 -29.13
CA ALA A 193 -15.61 -31.33 -30.52
C ALA A 193 -15.99 -30.21 -31.50
N ASN A 194 -17.06 -29.46 -31.19
CA ASN A 194 -17.55 -28.34 -32.00
C ASN A 194 -17.24 -26.97 -31.39
N ALA A 195 -16.50 -26.92 -30.28
CA ALA A 195 -16.15 -25.67 -29.62
C ALA A 195 -14.93 -25.02 -30.28
N ALA A 196 -14.95 -23.69 -30.39
CA ALA A 196 -13.73 -22.93 -30.71
C ALA A 196 -12.96 -22.68 -29.42
N ILE A 197 -11.73 -23.18 -29.35
CA ILE A 197 -10.89 -23.13 -28.15
C ILE A 197 -9.62 -22.35 -28.45
N PHE A 198 -9.29 -21.39 -27.59
CA PHE A 198 -8.08 -20.57 -27.70
C PHE A 198 -7.39 -20.45 -26.35
N PHE A 199 -6.06 -20.37 -26.38
CA PHE A 199 -5.27 -20.05 -25.21
C PHE A 199 -4.44 -18.79 -25.47
N ILE A 200 -4.33 -17.94 -24.45
CA ILE A 200 -3.62 -16.67 -24.52
C ILE A 200 -2.68 -16.61 -23.32
N SER A 201 -1.39 -16.44 -23.59
CA SER A 201 -0.42 -16.12 -22.54
C SER A 201 -0.29 -14.61 -22.41
N THR A 202 -0.29 -14.11 -21.18
CA THR A 202 0.00 -12.70 -20.86
C THR A 202 1.46 -12.34 -21.11
N CYS A 203 2.36 -13.32 -21.15
CA CYS A 203 3.79 -13.15 -21.35
C CYS A 203 4.33 -14.31 -22.24
N PRO A 204 4.14 -14.24 -23.57
CA PRO A 204 4.54 -15.28 -24.53
C PRO A 204 6.02 -15.67 -24.49
N GLU A 205 6.88 -14.76 -24.03
CA GLU A 205 8.32 -14.96 -23.83
C GLU A 205 8.66 -15.81 -22.61
N VAL A 206 7.76 -15.91 -21.62
CA VAL A 206 7.88 -16.83 -20.46
C VAL A 206 7.17 -18.14 -20.79
N VAL A 207 5.92 -18.06 -21.29
CA VAL A 207 5.15 -19.23 -21.73
C VAL A 207 4.54 -18.99 -23.10
N SER A 208 4.98 -19.76 -24.09
CA SER A 208 4.38 -19.73 -25.43
C SER A 208 3.31 -20.80 -25.58
N MET A 209 2.21 -20.47 -26.26
CA MET A 209 1.14 -21.40 -26.57
C MET A 209 1.32 -22.02 -27.97
N GLY A 210 1.27 -23.35 -28.05
CA GLY A 210 1.16 -24.14 -29.27
C GLY A 210 -0.29 -24.49 -29.61
N GLU A 211 -0.49 -25.44 -30.52
CA GLU A 211 -1.82 -25.95 -30.86
C GLU A 211 -2.43 -26.78 -29.72
N GLN A 212 -3.76 -26.82 -29.64
CA GLN A 212 -4.52 -27.72 -28.75
C GLN A 212 -4.14 -27.63 -27.25
N GLY A 213 -3.71 -26.47 -26.77
CA GLY A 213 -3.42 -26.26 -25.34
C GLY A 213 -2.06 -26.80 -24.88
N VAL A 214 -1.19 -27.18 -25.81
CA VAL A 214 0.21 -27.46 -25.52
C VAL A 214 0.92 -26.13 -25.24
N LEU A 215 1.55 -26.00 -24.09
CA LEU A 215 2.39 -24.86 -23.77
C LEU A 215 3.85 -25.27 -23.63
N THR A 216 4.75 -24.30 -23.88
CA THR A 216 6.19 -24.47 -23.71
C THR A 216 6.69 -23.41 -22.75
N ALA A 217 7.38 -23.85 -21.70
CA ALA A 217 8.06 -23.00 -20.74
C ALA A 217 9.36 -22.47 -21.39
N GLN A 218 9.35 -21.20 -21.80
CA GLN A 218 10.40 -20.60 -22.63
C GLN A 218 11.52 -19.99 -21.79
N LYS A 219 11.16 -19.16 -20.82
CA LYS A 219 12.07 -18.40 -19.99
C LYS A 219 11.55 -18.37 -18.57
N GLN A 220 12.47 -18.24 -17.62
CA GLN A 220 12.12 -17.98 -16.25
C GLN A 220 11.19 -16.75 -16.12
N GLY A 221 10.16 -16.91 -15.29
CA GLY A 221 9.23 -15.87 -14.91
C GLY A 221 7.88 -16.45 -14.55
N ILE A 222 6.86 -15.60 -14.43
CA ILE A 222 5.48 -16.04 -14.28
C ILE A 222 4.60 -15.45 -15.38
N ALA A 223 3.71 -16.27 -15.92
CA ALA A 223 2.76 -15.84 -16.93
C ALA A 223 1.37 -16.41 -16.62
N GLN A 224 0.33 -15.57 -16.71
CA GLN A 224 -1.04 -16.06 -16.71
C GLN A 224 -1.39 -16.58 -18.11
N VAL A 225 -1.86 -17.82 -18.19
CA VAL A 225 -2.43 -18.46 -19.37
C VAL A 225 -3.94 -18.50 -19.22
N LYS A 226 -4.64 -17.86 -20.16
CA LYS A 226 -6.09 -17.78 -20.21
C LYS A 226 -6.63 -18.69 -21.31
N GLY A 227 -7.49 -19.62 -20.93
CA GLY A 227 -8.25 -20.49 -21.82
C GLY A 227 -9.63 -19.93 -22.11
N VAL A 228 -10.03 -19.86 -23.38
CA VAL A 228 -11.35 -19.40 -23.82
C VAL A 228 -12.02 -20.47 -24.66
N VAL A 229 -13.27 -20.80 -24.34
CA VAL A 229 -14.12 -21.73 -25.07
C VAL A 229 -15.33 -20.98 -25.59
N ILE A 230 -15.63 -21.11 -26.88
CA ILE A 230 -16.86 -20.63 -27.50
C ILE A 230 -17.63 -21.85 -28.01
N LEU A 231 -18.79 -22.12 -27.43
CA LEU A 231 -19.69 -23.21 -27.81
C LEU A 231 -21.09 -22.65 -28.02
N ASP A 232 -21.68 -22.92 -29.20
CA ASP A 232 -23.03 -22.48 -29.57
C ASP A 232 -23.31 -20.98 -29.32
N GLY A 233 -22.32 -20.14 -29.60
CA GLY A 233 -22.40 -18.68 -29.42
C GLY A 233 -22.17 -18.20 -27.98
N VAL A 234 -21.92 -19.10 -27.03
CA VAL A 234 -21.63 -18.78 -25.63
C VAL A 234 -20.13 -18.90 -25.35
N ALA A 235 -19.52 -17.79 -24.92
CA ALA A 235 -18.11 -17.76 -24.53
C ALA A 235 -17.96 -17.96 -23.01
N ARG A 236 -17.00 -18.79 -22.61
CA ARG A 236 -16.55 -18.96 -21.23
C ARG A 236 -15.03 -19.02 -21.18
N GLU A 237 -14.47 -18.60 -20.05
CA GLU A 237 -13.03 -18.52 -19.86
C GLU A 237 -12.62 -19.02 -18.47
N ASN A 238 -11.37 -19.45 -18.38
CA ASN A 238 -10.67 -19.78 -17.14
C ASN A 238 -9.17 -19.49 -17.32
N SER A 239 -8.42 -19.37 -16.24
CA SER A 239 -7.01 -18.97 -16.25
C SER A 239 -6.18 -19.74 -15.25
N LEU A 240 -4.88 -19.90 -15.56
CA LEU A 240 -3.85 -20.43 -14.65
C LEU A 240 -2.63 -19.53 -14.71
N PHE A 241 -1.92 -19.41 -13.59
CA PHE A 241 -0.56 -18.90 -13.57
C PHE A 241 0.43 -20.04 -13.80
N ILE A 242 1.42 -19.80 -14.63
CA ILE A 242 2.51 -20.73 -14.89
C ILE A 242 3.79 -20.09 -14.38
N ASP A 243 4.34 -20.62 -13.29
CA ASP A 243 5.65 -20.25 -12.75
C ASP A 243 6.74 -21.08 -13.43
N VAL A 244 7.44 -20.46 -14.37
CA VAL A 244 8.55 -21.09 -15.08
C VAL A 244 9.83 -20.87 -14.30
N TYR A 245 10.41 -21.93 -13.73
CA TYR A 245 11.65 -21.87 -12.95
C TYR A 245 12.83 -22.52 -13.68
N GLU A 246 14.03 -22.05 -13.34
CA GLU A 246 15.29 -22.62 -13.81
C GLU A 246 16.03 -23.19 -12.58
N PRO A 247 16.42 -24.47 -12.58
CA PRO A 247 17.06 -25.08 -11.40
C PRO A 247 18.34 -24.36 -10.99
N SER A 248 19.15 -23.88 -11.95
CA SER A 248 20.41 -23.19 -11.64
C SER A 248 20.27 -21.92 -10.79
N ASP A 249 19.07 -21.33 -10.72
CA ASP A 249 18.78 -20.17 -9.87
C ASP A 249 18.41 -20.54 -8.42
N ARG A 250 18.04 -21.79 -8.17
CA ARG A 250 17.87 -22.35 -6.81
C ARG A 250 19.16 -23.01 -6.34
N LEU A 251 20.24 -22.22 -6.28
CA LEU A 251 21.57 -22.71 -5.87
C LEU A 251 21.55 -23.59 -4.62
N VAL A 252 20.73 -23.20 -3.64
CA VAL A 252 20.54 -23.90 -2.38
C VAL A 252 19.15 -23.62 -1.79
N GLU A 253 18.58 -24.62 -1.13
CA GLU A 253 17.43 -24.50 -0.25
C GLU A 253 17.89 -24.70 1.20
N LEU A 254 17.54 -23.75 2.07
CA LEU A 254 17.86 -23.76 3.49
C LEU A 254 16.56 -23.62 4.28
N TRP A 255 16.34 -24.49 5.26
CA TRP A 255 15.18 -24.39 6.16
C TRP A 255 15.51 -24.93 7.55
N LEU A 256 14.70 -24.52 8.52
CA LEU A 256 14.77 -25.04 9.88
C LEU A 256 13.67 -26.09 10.11
N THR A 257 13.91 -27.03 11.01
CA THR A 257 12.85 -27.82 11.64
C THR A 257 12.95 -27.78 13.16
N HIS A 258 11.81 -27.65 13.80
CA HIS A 258 11.65 -27.75 15.25
C HIS A 258 10.19 -28.04 15.59
N SER A 259 9.92 -28.72 16.70
CA SER A 259 8.56 -29.14 17.08
C SER A 259 7.67 -27.98 17.56
N THR A 260 8.27 -26.88 18.04
CA THR A 260 7.55 -25.74 18.64
C THR A 260 7.92 -24.38 18.08
N LEU A 261 8.98 -24.28 17.25
CA LEU A 261 9.42 -22.99 16.72
C LEU A 261 8.48 -22.57 15.60
N VAL A 262 7.92 -21.36 15.70
CA VAL A 262 7.13 -20.77 14.61
C VAL A 262 8.07 -20.25 13.52
N MET A 263 7.88 -20.72 12.29
CA MET A 263 8.68 -20.36 11.11
C MET A 263 7.81 -19.66 10.07
N GLU A 264 7.18 -18.56 10.50
CA GLU A 264 6.34 -17.71 9.68
C GLU A 264 6.89 -16.29 9.69
N ILE A 265 6.93 -15.65 8.52
CA ILE A 265 7.41 -14.27 8.40
C ILE A 265 6.54 -13.36 9.27
N GLY A 266 7.18 -12.60 10.15
CA GLY A 266 6.54 -11.65 11.05
C GLY A 266 6.09 -12.21 12.40
N GLN A 267 6.06 -13.52 12.57
CA GLN A 267 5.74 -14.15 13.85
C GLN A 267 7.01 -14.37 14.68
N PRO A 268 7.01 -14.04 15.99
CA PRO A 268 8.22 -14.13 16.79
C PRO A 268 8.71 -15.58 16.92
N ALA A 269 9.99 -15.79 16.61
CA ALA A 269 10.63 -17.10 16.66
C ALA A 269 11.08 -17.40 18.09
N LEU A 270 10.19 -18.00 18.89
CA LEU A 270 10.40 -18.24 20.32
C LEU A 270 10.63 -19.73 20.64
N LEU A 271 11.58 -19.99 21.55
CA LEU A 271 11.78 -21.27 22.23
C LEU A 271 11.71 -21.08 23.74
N LYS A 272 11.34 -22.12 24.47
CA LYS A 272 11.37 -22.11 25.93
C LYS A 272 12.75 -22.53 26.41
N ILE A 273 13.18 -21.99 27.54
CA ILE A 273 14.38 -22.49 28.22
C ILE A 273 14.26 -24.01 28.46
N GLY A 274 15.29 -24.76 28.06
CA GLY A 274 15.32 -26.22 28.11
C GLY A 274 14.79 -26.94 26.87
N ASP A 275 14.17 -26.23 25.91
CA ASP A 275 13.85 -26.79 24.60
C ASP A 275 15.14 -27.16 23.84
N THR A 276 15.02 -28.11 22.91
CA THR A 276 16.08 -28.42 21.95
C THR A 276 16.28 -27.26 20.96
N LEU A 277 17.49 -27.13 20.43
CA LEU A 277 17.77 -26.17 19.36
C LEU A 277 17.21 -26.69 18.01
N PRO A 278 16.85 -25.80 17.08
CA PRO A 278 16.33 -26.20 15.77
C PRO A 278 17.41 -26.92 14.94
N ILE A 279 16.96 -27.73 13.98
CA ILE A 279 17.84 -28.41 13.02
C ILE A 279 17.89 -27.57 11.75
N LEU A 280 19.08 -27.26 11.25
CA LEU A 280 19.26 -26.62 9.94
C LEU A 280 19.39 -27.71 8.88
N HIS A 281 18.58 -27.59 7.83
CA HIS A 281 18.60 -28.45 6.66
C HIS A 281 19.17 -27.69 5.47
N ILE A 282 19.97 -28.39 4.67
CA ILE A 282 20.69 -27.84 3.54
C ILE A 282 20.51 -28.78 2.36
N LEU A 283 19.95 -28.28 1.26
CA LEU A 283 19.87 -29.00 -0.01
C LEU A 283 20.44 -28.11 -1.11
N ALA A 284 21.55 -28.52 -1.72
CA ALA A 284 22.22 -27.75 -2.76
C ALA A 284 21.99 -28.36 -4.15
N ASP A 285 21.83 -27.52 -5.16
CA ASP A 285 21.64 -28.00 -6.53
C ASP A 285 22.95 -28.46 -7.19
N GLU A 286 24.08 -27.91 -6.73
CA GLU A 286 25.44 -28.28 -7.13
C GLU A 286 26.33 -28.50 -5.89
N GLY A 287 27.47 -29.17 -6.06
CA GLY A 287 28.41 -29.41 -4.97
C GLY A 287 28.98 -28.10 -4.42
N MET A 288 28.97 -27.94 -3.09
CA MET A 288 29.41 -26.72 -2.42
C MET A 288 30.05 -27.03 -1.07
N THR A 289 30.60 -25.99 -0.46
CA THR A 289 31.10 -26.08 0.91
C THR A 289 30.37 -25.07 1.80
N VAL A 290 30.08 -25.45 3.04
CA VAL A 290 29.34 -24.60 3.99
C VAL A 290 30.08 -24.44 5.30
N ASN A 291 30.08 -23.21 5.82
CA ASN A 291 30.42 -22.88 7.20
C ASN A 291 29.14 -22.49 7.95
N VAL A 292 28.96 -23.04 9.15
CA VAL A 292 27.81 -22.72 10.01
C VAL A 292 28.29 -22.38 11.41
N SER A 293 27.90 -21.21 11.90
CA SER A 293 28.13 -20.80 13.28
C SER A 293 26.81 -20.50 14.01
N LEU A 294 26.82 -20.68 15.32
CA LEU A 294 25.74 -20.28 16.22
C LEU A 294 26.25 -19.16 17.13
N LEU A 295 25.71 -17.97 16.94
CA LEU A 295 26.02 -16.77 17.70
C LEU A 295 24.92 -16.50 18.73
N ASN A 296 25.30 -16.23 19.98
CA ASN A 296 24.41 -15.59 20.94
C ASN A 296 24.52 -14.07 20.75
N GLU A 297 23.51 -13.46 20.14
CA GLU A 297 23.49 -12.02 19.85
C GLU A 297 23.39 -11.16 21.11
N SER A 298 22.89 -11.73 22.22
CA SER A 298 22.79 -11.02 23.50
C SER A 298 24.16 -10.86 24.18
N THR A 299 25.08 -11.81 23.99
CA THR A 299 26.42 -11.79 24.61
C THR A 299 27.56 -11.50 23.62
N GLY A 300 27.31 -11.67 22.31
CA GLY A 300 28.33 -11.65 21.26
C GLY A 300 29.20 -12.91 21.21
N GLU A 301 28.84 -13.95 21.97
CA GLU A 301 29.61 -15.19 22.05
C GLU A 301 29.26 -16.14 20.88
N ILE A 302 30.30 -16.57 20.15
CA ILE A 302 30.17 -17.68 19.19
C ILE A 302 30.11 -18.98 19.99
N MET A 303 28.91 -19.53 20.13
CA MET A 303 28.66 -20.74 20.92
C MET A 303 29.12 -22.00 20.20
N LEU A 304 28.99 -22.02 18.88
CA LEU A 304 29.47 -23.10 18.02
C LEU A 304 29.99 -22.52 16.72
N ASP A 305 31.14 -23.01 16.29
CA ASP A 305 31.71 -22.73 14.97
C ASP A 305 32.06 -24.07 14.33
N LEU A 306 31.27 -24.50 13.34
CA LEU A 306 31.46 -25.79 12.70
C LEU A 306 32.54 -25.67 11.62
N PRO A 307 33.48 -26.62 11.55
CA PRO A 307 34.47 -26.63 10.49
C PRO A 307 33.76 -26.78 9.14
N GLU A 308 34.42 -26.27 8.12
CA GLU A 308 34.00 -26.34 6.72
C GLU A 308 33.52 -27.75 6.32
N ARG A 309 32.30 -27.84 5.78
CA ARG A 309 31.65 -29.11 5.39
C ARG A 309 31.32 -29.14 3.90
N GLU A 310 31.71 -30.22 3.24
CA GLU A 310 31.26 -30.50 1.87
C GLU A 310 29.79 -30.91 1.84
N ILE A 311 29.04 -30.34 0.91
CA ILE A 311 27.64 -30.65 0.62
C ILE A 311 27.57 -31.19 -0.81
N TRP A 312 27.01 -32.38 -0.95
CA TRP A 312 26.84 -33.04 -2.24
C TRP A 312 25.57 -32.55 -2.93
N ALA A 313 25.64 -32.33 -4.24
CA ALA A 313 24.51 -31.93 -5.06
C ALA A 313 23.32 -32.90 -4.89
N GLN A 314 22.11 -32.36 -4.75
CA GLN A 314 20.86 -33.11 -4.63
C GLN A 314 20.79 -34.07 -3.43
N MET A 315 21.64 -33.88 -2.41
CA MET A 315 21.61 -34.66 -1.18
C MET A 315 21.40 -33.75 0.03
N GLU A 316 20.31 -33.98 0.76
CA GLU A 316 20.00 -33.24 1.98
C GLU A 316 21.06 -33.51 3.06
N SER A 317 21.57 -32.45 3.67
CA SER A 317 22.47 -32.47 4.80
C SER A 317 21.84 -31.78 6.00
N MET A 318 22.04 -32.33 7.20
CA MET A 318 21.48 -31.81 8.45
C MET A 318 22.58 -31.32 9.38
N VAL A 319 22.37 -30.15 9.98
CA VAL A 319 23.22 -29.57 11.00
C VAL A 319 22.43 -29.49 12.31
N THR A 320 22.95 -30.17 13.34
CA THR A 320 22.39 -30.14 14.69
C THR A 320 23.34 -29.41 15.64
N PHE A 321 22.77 -28.71 16.61
CA PHE A 321 23.51 -27.92 17.60
C PHE A 321 23.55 -28.63 18.97
N SER A 322 23.56 -29.97 18.95
CA SER A 322 23.52 -30.81 20.14
C SER A 322 24.79 -30.64 21.01
N GLY A 323 24.61 -30.48 22.33
CA GLY A 323 25.72 -30.35 23.30
C GLY A 323 25.88 -28.97 23.95
N HIS A 324 25.15 -27.95 23.49
CA HIS A 324 25.11 -26.63 24.13
C HIS A 324 23.87 -26.47 25.00
N SER A 325 24.01 -25.87 26.18
CA SER A 325 22.86 -25.55 27.03
C SER A 325 22.11 -24.35 26.46
N ALA A 326 20.80 -24.50 26.23
CA ALA A 326 19.89 -23.40 25.93
C ALA A 326 19.91 -22.36 27.06
N GLN A 327 20.57 -21.22 26.85
CA GLN A 327 20.55 -20.07 27.75
C GLN A 327 19.53 -19.05 27.26
N LEU A 328 19.01 -18.21 28.16
CA LEU A 328 18.15 -17.10 27.75
C LEU A 328 18.93 -16.15 26.82
N GLY A 329 18.27 -15.66 25.78
CA GLY A 329 18.88 -14.73 24.84
C GLY A 329 18.44 -14.97 23.40
N ARG A 330 18.97 -14.12 22.52
CA ARG A 330 18.73 -14.19 21.07
C ARG A 330 19.87 -14.91 20.39
N TYR A 331 19.53 -15.72 19.40
CA TYR A 331 20.46 -16.57 18.70
C TYR A 331 20.35 -16.36 17.20
N GLN A 332 21.50 -16.34 16.55
CA GLN A 332 21.63 -16.31 15.10
C GLN A 332 22.41 -17.53 14.64
N ILE A 333 21.83 -18.32 13.74
CA ILE A 333 22.54 -19.32 12.95
C ILE A 333 23.04 -18.60 11.70
N GLN A 334 24.36 -18.44 11.57
CA GLN A 334 24.98 -17.83 10.40
C GLN A 334 25.42 -18.92 9.45
N VAL A 335 25.08 -18.78 8.17
CA VAL A 335 25.41 -19.75 7.12
C VAL A 335 26.20 -19.05 6.03
N THR A 336 27.40 -19.54 5.75
CA THR A 336 28.25 -19.07 4.65
C THR A 336 28.41 -20.19 3.64
N LEU A 337 28.04 -19.92 2.39
CA LEU A 337 28.02 -20.89 1.29
C LEU A 337 29.11 -20.56 0.27
N LEU A 338 29.93 -21.54 -0.05
CA LEU A 338 31.06 -21.42 -0.97
C LEU A 338 30.86 -22.38 -2.15
N PHE A 339 30.57 -21.80 -3.30
CA PHE A 339 30.49 -22.52 -4.57
C PHE A 339 31.75 -22.28 -5.39
N SER A 340 32.22 -23.30 -6.12
CA SER A 340 33.42 -23.19 -6.93
C SER A 340 33.28 -22.13 -8.02
N GLY A 341 34.07 -21.05 -7.93
CA GLY A 341 34.11 -19.99 -8.93
C GLY A 341 32.95 -18.99 -8.88
N LYS A 342 32.13 -19.00 -7.82
CA LYS A 342 31.06 -18.02 -7.59
C LYS A 342 31.38 -17.15 -6.36
N PRO A 343 30.78 -15.95 -6.24
CA PRO A 343 30.85 -15.16 -5.01
C PRO A 343 30.33 -15.94 -3.79
N VAL A 344 30.84 -15.59 -2.61
CA VAL A 344 30.36 -16.15 -1.34
C VAL A 344 28.92 -15.71 -1.12
N ILE A 345 28.06 -16.64 -0.69
CA ILE A 345 26.64 -16.37 -0.41
C ILE A 345 26.39 -16.53 1.09
N TYR A 346 25.54 -15.68 1.64
CA TYR A 346 25.21 -15.69 3.07
C TYR A 346 23.71 -15.95 3.29
N ASP A 347 23.39 -16.62 4.40
CA ASP A 347 22.03 -16.64 4.94
C ASP A 347 22.07 -16.68 6.47
N SER A 348 20.95 -16.37 7.10
CA SER A 348 20.81 -16.45 8.55
C SER A 348 19.41 -16.89 8.97
N PHE A 349 19.37 -17.54 10.13
CA PHE A 349 18.14 -17.86 10.84
C PHE A 349 18.24 -17.42 12.29
N TYR A 350 17.11 -17.06 12.87
CA TYR A 350 17.04 -16.46 14.20
C TYR A 350 16.04 -17.18 15.09
N PHE A 351 16.30 -17.20 16.39
CA PHE A 351 15.33 -17.59 17.40
C PHE A 351 15.70 -16.96 18.75
N THR A 352 14.72 -16.83 19.63
CA THR A 352 14.91 -16.28 20.97
C THR A 352 14.47 -17.30 22.01
N ILE A 353 15.36 -17.59 22.95
CA ILE A 353 15.07 -18.47 24.08
C ILE A 353 14.57 -17.60 25.23
N VAL A 354 13.33 -17.85 25.65
CA VAL A 354 12.64 -17.09 26.71
C VAL A 354 12.29 -17.99 27.90
N ASP A 355 12.12 -17.37 29.06
CA ASP A 355 11.47 -18.00 30.21
C ASP A 355 9.98 -17.60 30.22
N PRO A 356 9.06 -18.54 29.97
CA PRO A 356 7.62 -18.26 29.97
C PRO A 356 7.08 -17.71 31.30
N LEU A 357 7.79 -17.88 32.41
CA LEU A 357 7.39 -17.39 33.73
C LEU A 357 7.67 -15.89 33.91
N HIS A 358 8.46 -15.27 33.03
CA HIS A 358 8.90 -13.88 33.13
C HIS A 358 8.28 -12.99 32.04
N ALA A 359 6.95 -12.99 31.94
CA ALA A 359 6.23 -12.08 31.05
C ALA A 359 6.57 -10.61 31.36
N LYS A 360 6.74 -9.80 30.31
CA LYS A 360 7.06 -8.37 30.43
C LYS A 360 5.79 -7.58 30.73
N ILE A 361 5.31 -7.64 31.97
CA ILE A 361 4.04 -7.03 32.39
C ILE A 361 4.03 -5.52 32.05
N GLY A 362 3.00 -5.08 31.34
CA GLY A 362 2.83 -3.68 30.93
C GLY A 362 3.76 -3.23 29.81
N GLN A 363 4.47 -4.14 29.15
CA GLN A 363 5.30 -3.92 27.96
C GLN A 363 4.91 -4.89 26.85
N SER A 364 5.41 -4.70 25.64
CA SER A 364 5.29 -5.71 24.58
C SER A 364 6.22 -6.90 24.85
N GLN A 365 5.85 -8.09 24.40
CA GLN A 365 6.68 -9.30 24.49
C GLN A 365 7.71 -9.38 23.36
N ILE A 366 7.53 -8.64 22.27
CA ILE A 366 8.45 -8.62 21.13
C ILE A 366 9.30 -7.37 21.05
N VAL A 367 8.92 -6.31 21.78
CA VAL A 367 9.69 -5.07 21.95
C VAL A 367 9.55 -4.56 23.38
N TYR A 368 10.61 -4.65 24.18
CA TYR A 368 10.58 -4.28 25.60
C TYR A 368 11.89 -3.67 26.07
N LEU A 369 11.85 -3.02 27.23
CA LEU A 369 13.04 -2.54 27.91
C LEU A 369 13.77 -3.70 28.61
N ASP A 370 15.05 -3.83 28.33
CA ASP A 370 15.98 -4.71 29.04
C ASP A 370 16.31 -4.18 30.45
N GLU A 371 17.17 -4.89 31.18
CA GLU A 371 17.61 -4.48 32.53
C GLU A 371 18.40 -3.17 32.53
N ALA A 372 19.00 -2.79 31.40
CA ALA A 372 19.71 -1.53 31.22
C ALA A 372 18.78 -0.38 30.80
N GLY A 373 17.48 -0.64 30.60
CA GLY A 373 16.49 0.33 30.16
C GLY A 373 16.58 0.68 28.68
N LYS A 374 17.16 -0.21 27.85
CA LYS A 374 17.20 -0.10 26.39
C LYS A 374 16.22 -1.06 25.74
N LEU A 375 15.77 -0.74 24.53
CA LEU A 375 14.91 -1.64 23.78
C LEU A 375 15.64 -2.89 23.33
N ASP A 376 15.00 -4.02 23.60
CA ASP A 376 15.31 -5.32 23.05
C ASP A 376 14.20 -5.77 22.09
N TYR A 377 14.58 -6.55 21.08
CA TYR A 377 13.73 -6.92 19.95
C TYR A 377 13.75 -8.43 19.73
N VAL A 378 12.58 -9.04 19.67
CA VAL A 378 12.41 -10.45 19.30
C VAL A 378 12.12 -10.53 17.80
N PRO A 379 13.01 -11.13 16.98
CA PRO A 379 12.77 -11.30 15.56
C PRO A 379 11.89 -12.51 15.24
N ASP A 380 11.42 -12.58 14.00
CA ASP A 380 11.00 -13.84 13.38
C ASP A 380 12.18 -14.73 13.01
N PHE A 381 11.90 -15.91 12.43
CA PHE A 381 12.93 -16.90 12.14
C PHE A 381 13.92 -16.48 11.04
N LYS A 382 13.60 -15.44 10.25
CA LYS A 382 14.48 -14.86 9.22
C LYS A 382 15.08 -13.52 9.64
N GLY A 383 14.82 -13.06 10.86
CA GLY A 383 15.43 -11.87 11.44
C GLY A 383 14.58 -10.61 11.29
N ASN A 384 13.40 -10.68 10.66
CA ASN A 384 12.53 -9.51 10.56
C ASN A 384 12.04 -9.13 11.95
N ARG A 385 12.00 -7.83 12.21
CA ARG A 385 11.61 -7.28 13.52
C ARG A 385 11.02 -5.89 13.37
N VAL A 386 10.41 -5.40 14.45
CA VAL A 386 10.02 -3.99 14.57
C VAL A 386 11.24 -3.10 14.25
N LEU A 387 11.05 -2.20 13.29
CA LEU A 387 12.10 -1.33 12.76
C LEU A 387 12.58 -0.32 13.80
N ASP A 388 13.84 0.10 13.67
CA ASP A 388 14.35 1.31 14.32
C ASP A 388 14.00 2.55 13.48
N PHE A 389 13.16 3.41 14.03
CA PHE A 389 12.67 4.62 13.37
C PHE A 389 13.47 5.88 13.75
N SER A 390 14.43 5.76 14.67
CA SER A 390 15.09 6.90 15.32
C SER A 390 15.88 7.81 14.38
N ASN A 391 16.18 7.36 13.16
CA ASN A 391 16.84 8.14 12.11
C ASN A 391 15.90 9.11 11.36
N SER A 392 14.60 9.09 11.65
CA SER A 392 13.63 10.01 11.05
C SER A 392 13.72 11.40 11.68
N GLY A 393 13.68 12.44 10.85
CA GLY A 393 13.74 13.85 11.26
C GLY A 393 15.01 14.57 10.82
N TYR A 394 15.00 15.90 10.96
CA TYR A 394 16.11 16.80 10.69
C TYR A 394 17.45 16.29 11.26
N GLY A 395 18.50 16.31 10.43
CA GLY A 395 19.84 15.87 10.83
C GLY A 395 19.97 14.38 11.19
N GLY A 396 19.02 13.54 10.76
CA GLY A 396 18.99 12.13 11.11
C GLY A 396 18.31 11.83 12.45
N GLY A 397 17.38 12.68 12.89
CA GLY A 397 16.58 12.51 14.11
C GLY A 397 17.30 12.92 15.40
N GLY A 398 16.55 13.50 16.35
CA GLY A 398 17.08 13.93 17.66
C GLY A 398 17.93 15.21 17.67
N VAL A 399 18.03 15.88 16.54
CA VAL A 399 18.74 17.16 16.43
C VAL A 399 17.76 18.31 16.66
N LYS A 400 18.13 19.25 17.55
CA LYS A 400 17.33 20.45 17.79
C LYS A 400 17.23 21.28 16.52
N LEU A 401 16.02 21.68 16.14
CA LEU A 401 15.82 22.59 15.02
C LEU A 401 16.54 23.93 15.27
N PRO A 402 17.28 24.45 14.29
CA PRO A 402 18.16 25.59 14.50
C PRO A 402 17.37 26.91 14.53
N ASP A 403 17.64 27.74 15.53
CA ASP A 403 17.09 29.11 15.62
C ASP A 403 18.05 30.12 14.96
N ILE A 404 17.88 30.33 13.66
CA ILE A 404 18.75 31.22 12.87
C ILE A 404 18.31 32.70 13.02
N PRO A 405 19.20 33.64 13.37
CA PRO A 405 18.84 35.06 13.50
C PRO A 405 18.33 35.70 12.19
N PRO A 406 17.35 36.63 12.26
CA PRO A 406 16.92 37.45 11.12
C PRO A 406 18.08 38.18 10.44
N THR A 407 18.18 38.03 9.12
CA THR A 407 19.17 38.72 8.27
C THR A 407 18.50 39.78 7.41
N ILE A 408 17.31 39.46 6.87
CA ILE A 408 16.46 40.38 6.14
C ILE A 408 15.13 40.45 6.89
N ASN A 409 14.62 41.66 7.11
CA ASN A 409 13.32 41.89 7.74
C ASN A 409 12.47 42.70 6.76
N ILE A 410 11.25 42.27 6.52
CA ILE A 410 10.29 43.00 5.69
C ILE A 410 8.94 43.12 6.40
N GLU A 411 8.21 44.18 6.06
CA GLU A 411 6.83 44.44 6.47
C GLU A 411 5.92 44.24 5.26
N PRO A 412 4.62 43.92 5.44
CA PRO A 412 3.73 43.75 4.31
C PRO A 412 3.56 45.06 3.55
N VAL A 413 3.52 44.97 2.21
CA VAL A 413 3.18 46.10 1.33
C VAL A 413 1.73 46.02 0.88
N GLU A 414 1.16 47.15 0.44
CA GLU A 414 -0.18 47.18 -0.15
C GLU A 414 -0.24 46.35 -1.43
N GLY A 415 -1.29 45.54 -1.57
CA GLY A 415 -1.49 44.66 -2.73
C GLY A 415 -0.72 43.33 -2.65
N ASP A 416 -0.32 42.80 -3.80
CA ASP A 416 0.35 41.50 -3.91
C ASP A 416 1.81 41.58 -3.43
N ASN A 417 2.15 40.73 -2.47
CA ASN A 417 3.46 40.62 -1.83
C ASN A 417 4.34 39.53 -2.45
N THR A 418 3.89 38.83 -3.50
CA THR A 418 4.64 37.74 -4.14
C THR A 418 6.07 38.15 -4.51
N GLU A 419 6.23 39.17 -5.36
CA GLU A 419 7.57 39.65 -5.77
C GLU A 419 8.33 40.27 -4.60
N HIS A 420 7.62 40.91 -3.66
CA HIS A 420 8.23 41.54 -2.50
C HIS A 420 8.96 40.52 -1.61
N ILE A 421 8.29 39.42 -1.29
CA ILE A 421 8.87 38.32 -0.51
C ILE A 421 9.91 37.56 -1.34
N GLN A 422 9.64 37.29 -2.62
CA GLN A 422 10.60 36.59 -3.48
C GLN A 422 11.93 37.34 -3.59
N HIS A 423 11.91 38.67 -3.76
CA HIS A 423 13.13 39.47 -3.77
C HIS A 423 13.91 39.38 -2.45
N ALA A 424 13.23 39.26 -1.30
CA ALA A 424 13.92 39.05 -0.02
C ALA A 424 14.60 37.67 0.04
N ILE A 425 13.92 36.62 -0.44
CA ILE A 425 14.49 35.27 -0.55
C ILE A 425 15.68 35.25 -1.51
N ASP A 426 15.57 35.89 -2.67
CA ASP A 426 16.63 35.94 -3.68
C ASP A 426 17.87 36.68 -3.17
N ARG A 427 17.66 37.81 -2.48
CA ARG A 427 18.75 38.57 -1.84
C ARG A 427 19.46 37.75 -0.78
N LEU A 428 18.73 36.99 0.04
CA LEU A 428 19.34 36.10 1.02
C LEU A 428 20.08 34.94 0.34
N SER A 429 19.52 34.40 -0.74
CA SER A 429 20.12 33.33 -1.55
C SER A 429 21.44 33.73 -2.19
N ALA A 430 21.66 35.03 -2.44
CA ALA A 430 22.92 35.56 -2.95
C ALA A 430 24.03 35.72 -1.88
N LEU A 431 23.72 35.64 -0.58
CA LEU A 431 24.73 35.77 0.49
C LEU A 431 25.58 34.51 0.64
N PRO A 432 26.86 34.58 1.03
CA PRO A 432 27.69 33.39 1.25
C PRO A 432 27.09 32.47 2.32
N VAL A 433 27.23 31.15 2.13
CA VAL A 433 26.83 30.16 3.12
C VAL A 433 27.83 30.19 4.28
N SER A 434 27.34 30.26 5.51
CA SER A 434 28.17 30.19 6.72
C SER A 434 28.74 28.78 6.94
N ALA A 435 29.73 28.66 7.82
CA ALA A 435 30.31 27.37 8.20
C ALA A 435 29.29 26.36 8.79
N LYS A 436 28.13 26.84 9.23
CA LYS A 436 27.03 26.00 9.74
C LYS A 436 25.99 25.64 8.68
N GLY A 437 26.21 25.98 7.41
CA GLY A 437 25.30 25.68 6.30
C GLY A 437 24.18 26.69 6.08
N PHE A 438 24.17 27.83 6.79
CA PHE A 438 23.10 28.85 6.70
C PHE A 438 23.55 30.14 6.02
N ARG A 439 22.67 30.73 5.20
CA ARG A 439 22.77 32.10 4.69
C ARG A 439 22.05 33.10 5.60
N GLY A 440 20.96 32.67 6.25
CA GLY A 440 20.25 33.44 7.26
C GLY A 440 18.75 33.23 7.24
N THR A 441 18.02 34.21 7.79
CA THR A 441 16.56 34.18 7.89
C THR A 441 15.94 35.42 7.23
N VAL A 442 14.92 35.22 6.40
CA VAL A 442 13.95 36.25 6.01
C VAL A 442 12.85 36.27 7.06
N LEU A 443 12.81 37.34 7.86
CA LEU A 443 11.73 37.59 8.81
C LEU A 443 10.63 38.43 8.15
N LEU A 444 9.45 37.84 8.07
CA LEU A 444 8.21 38.51 7.72
C LEU A 444 7.58 39.04 9.01
N ARG A 445 7.61 40.35 9.21
CA ARG A 445 6.94 40.98 10.36
C ARG A 445 5.45 40.66 10.36
N LYS A 446 4.84 40.63 11.54
CA LYS A 446 3.40 40.39 11.71
C LYS A 446 2.56 41.30 10.80
N GLY A 447 1.44 40.76 10.31
CA GLY A 447 0.58 41.41 9.33
C GLY A 447 0.14 40.46 8.22
N VAL A 448 -0.61 40.99 7.27
CA VAL A 448 -1.22 40.23 6.18
C VAL A 448 -0.44 40.46 4.89
N TYR A 449 0.02 39.39 4.26
CA TYR A 449 0.72 39.39 2.98
C TYR A 449 -0.15 38.68 1.94
N PRO A 450 -0.95 39.42 1.15
CA PRO A 450 -1.62 38.85 -0.02
C PRO A 450 -0.60 38.31 -1.02
N ILE A 451 -0.75 37.08 -1.49
CA ILE A 451 0.20 36.41 -2.41
C ILE A 451 -0.60 35.78 -3.55
N SER A 452 -0.49 36.34 -4.75
CA SER A 452 -1.16 35.79 -5.95
C SER A 452 -0.34 34.69 -6.67
N GLY A 453 0.97 34.64 -6.44
CA GLY A 453 1.89 33.69 -7.07
C GLY A 453 2.44 32.61 -6.13
N THR A 454 3.63 32.10 -6.48
CA THR A 454 4.36 31.05 -5.74
C THR A 454 5.72 31.59 -5.30
N LEU A 455 6.04 31.41 -4.02
CA LEU A 455 7.34 31.72 -3.45
C LEU A 455 8.27 30.52 -3.61
N ARG A 456 9.51 30.75 -4.04
CA ARG A 456 10.50 29.69 -4.34
C ARG A 456 11.74 29.83 -3.50
N ILE A 457 12.12 28.74 -2.85
CA ILE A 457 13.39 28.60 -2.12
C ILE A 457 14.20 27.51 -2.82
N ASN A 458 15.15 27.94 -3.66
CA ASN A 458 15.96 27.06 -4.51
C ASN A 458 17.43 26.98 -4.07
N ALA A 459 17.75 27.49 -2.86
CA ALA A 459 19.09 27.54 -2.33
C ALA A 459 19.15 27.02 -0.89
N SER A 460 20.26 26.35 -0.55
CA SER A 460 20.52 25.89 0.82
C SER A 460 20.67 27.04 1.82
N GLY A 461 20.35 26.76 3.07
CA GLY A 461 20.64 27.63 4.21
C GLY A 461 19.65 28.79 4.40
N ILE A 462 18.44 28.66 3.89
CA ILE A 462 17.41 29.71 3.90
C ILE A 462 16.33 29.36 4.93
N VAL A 463 16.03 30.29 5.83
CA VAL A 463 14.87 30.20 6.71
C VAL A 463 13.87 31.29 6.35
N LEU A 464 12.62 30.93 6.11
CA LEU A 464 11.49 31.86 6.00
C LEU A 464 10.70 31.80 7.31
N ARG A 465 10.67 32.93 8.04
CA ARG A 465 10.11 33.01 9.39
C ARG A 465 9.05 34.11 9.47
N GLY A 466 7.93 33.83 10.13
CA GLY A 466 6.98 34.84 10.60
C GLY A 466 7.11 35.16 12.10
N GLU A 467 6.18 35.95 12.63
CA GLU A 467 6.11 36.32 14.05
C GLU A 467 4.97 35.61 14.80
N GLY A 468 4.45 34.49 14.26
CA GLY A 468 3.47 33.63 14.92
C GLY A 468 2.42 33.06 13.96
N ALA A 469 1.83 31.92 14.34
CA ALA A 469 0.79 31.22 13.60
C ALA A 469 -0.65 31.58 14.02
N GLY A 470 -0.81 32.39 15.07
CA GLY A 470 -2.10 32.91 15.54
C GLY A 470 -2.63 34.08 14.70
N GLU A 471 -3.82 34.58 15.03
CA GLU A 471 -4.48 35.67 14.30
C GLU A 471 -3.69 36.99 14.31
N ASP A 472 -3.01 37.29 15.42
CA ASP A 472 -2.15 38.48 15.56
C ASP A 472 -0.73 38.29 14.96
N GLY A 473 -0.49 37.16 14.31
CA GLY A 473 0.81 36.75 13.78
C GLY A 473 1.09 37.22 12.35
N THR A 474 1.85 36.41 11.61
CA THR A 474 2.16 36.66 10.20
C THR A 474 1.28 35.79 9.33
N LEU A 475 0.36 36.42 8.58
CA LEU A 475 -0.55 35.74 7.66
C LEU A 475 -0.04 35.83 6.21
N LEU A 476 0.20 34.68 5.60
CA LEU A 476 0.32 34.55 4.15
C LEU A 476 -1.06 34.25 3.57
N TYR A 477 -1.67 35.25 2.95
CA TYR A 477 -3.02 35.13 2.38
C TYR A 477 -2.93 34.81 0.89
N ALA A 478 -3.18 33.56 0.51
CA ALA A 478 -3.10 33.13 -0.87
C ALA A 478 -4.32 33.63 -1.65
N THR A 479 -4.11 34.59 -2.55
CA THR A 479 -5.20 35.19 -3.35
C THR A 479 -5.30 34.57 -4.74
N GLY A 480 -6.44 34.82 -5.39
CA GLY A 480 -6.70 34.44 -6.78
C GLY A 480 -6.98 32.96 -7.00
N THR A 481 -7.48 32.65 -8.19
CA THR A 481 -8.08 31.34 -8.49
C THR A 481 -7.11 30.29 -9.04
N MET A 482 -5.81 30.58 -9.02
CA MET A 482 -4.80 29.70 -9.62
C MET A 482 -4.43 28.54 -8.69
N LYS A 483 -4.65 27.33 -9.18
CA LYS A 483 -4.12 26.08 -8.62
C LYS A 483 -2.59 26.08 -8.60
N ARG A 484 -1.99 26.14 -7.41
CA ARG A 484 -0.54 26.21 -7.20
C ARG A 484 -0.14 25.78 -5.79
N ASN A 485 1.15 25.52 -5.59
CA ASN A 485 1.76 25.53 -4.26
C ASN A 485 2.04 26.99 -3.87
N LEU A 486 1.79 27.38 -2.62
CA LEU A 486 2.13 28.74 -2.18
C LEU A 486 3.65 28.90 -2.00
N ILE A 487 4.32 27.88 -1.46
CA ILE A 487 5.77 27.82 -1.29
C ILE A 487 6.30 26.52 -1.93
N GLU A 488 7.34 26.66 -2.76
CA GLU A 488 8.12 25.57 -3.32
C GLU A 488 9.54 25.59 -2.76
N ILE A 489 9.91 24.55 -2.03
CA ILE A 489 11.29 24.28 -1.60
C ILE A 489 11.84 23.21 -2.53
N LEU A 490 12.61 23.63 -3.53
CA LEU A 490 12.94 22.75 -4.65
C LEU A 490 14.40 22.91 -5.09
N GLY A 491 15.20 21.88 -4.84
CA GLY A 491 16.50 21.72 -5.48
C GLY A 491 16.37 21.44 -6.98
N ALA A 492 17.46 21.63 -7.73
CA ALA A 492 17.42 21.53 -9.19
C ALA A 492 17.13 20.11 -9.72
N SER A 493 17.64 19.09 -9.02
CA SER A 493 17.44 17.68 -9.37
C SER A 493 17.73 16.76 -8.16
N GLY A 494 17.30 15.51 -8.27
CA GLY A 494 17.58 14.47 -7.29
C GLY A 494 18.97 13.86 -7.44
N PRO A 495 19.31 12.92 -6.54
CA PRO A 495 20.58 12.21 -6.61
C PRO A 495 20.76 11.48 -7.93
N ARG A 496 21.96 11.54 -8.50
CA ARG A 496 22.33 10.81 -9.71
C ARG A 496 23.10 9.55 -9.34
N LEU A 497 22.55 8.38 -9.65
CA LEU A 497 23.22 7.10 -9.38
C LEU A 497 24.52 6.97 -10.18
N LEU A 498 25.55 6.45 -9.53
CA LEU A 498 26.85 6.12 -10.10
C LEU A 498 26.87 4.61 -10.41
N THR A 499 26.21 4.22 -11.50
CA THR A 499 25.93 2.81 -11.83
C THR A 499 27.19 1.93 -11.96
N GLU A 500 28.35 2.52 -12.23
CA GLU A 500 29.65 1.85 -12.23
C GLU A 500 30.09 1.34 -10.85
N THR A 501 29.47 1.85 -9.78
CA THR A 501 29.71 1.42 -8.38
C THR A 501 28.71 0.38 -7.90
N LEU A 502 27.77 -0.03 -8.76
CA LEU A 502 26.73 -0.97 -8.39
C LEU A 502 27.33 -2.34 -8.08
N THR A 503 27.02 -2.87 -6.90
CA THR A 503 27.31 -4.25 -6.53
C THR A 503 26.04 -4.93 -6.04
N SER A 504 25.88 -6.21 -6.38
CA SER A 504 24.76 -7.02 -5.94
C SER A 504 24.93 -7.46 -4.49
N VAL A 505 23.80 -7.69 -3.82
CA VAL A 505 23.73 -8.28 -2.50
C VAL A 505 24.00 -9.78 -2.59
N SER A 506 24.86 -10.28 -1.69
CA SER A 506 25.24 -11.69 -1.61
C SER A 506 24.41 -12.49 -0.59
N ASP A 507 23.61 -11.82 0.25
CA ASP A 507 22.66 -12.49 1.13
C ASP A 507 21.49 -13.11 0.34
N LEU A 508 21.09 -14.33 0.70
CA LEU A 508 19.84 -14.92 0.23
C LEU A 508 18.63 -14.16 0.79
N TYR A 509 18.76 -13.67 2.03
CA TYR A 509 17.76 -12.93 2.76
C TYR A 509 18.40 -11.85 3.64
N VAL A 510 18.08 -10.58 3.39
CA VAL A 510 18.34 -9.48 4.34
C VAL A 510 17.02 -9.13 5.02
N PRO A 511 16.92 -9.20 6.36
CA PRO A 511 15.65 -8.93 7.05
C PRO A 511 15.24 -7.46 7.02
N SER A 512 13.92 -7.23 7.05
CA SER A 512 13.38 -5.90 7.36
C SER A 512 13.83 -5.48 8.77
N GLY A 513 14.37 -4.28 8.89
CA GLY A 513 15.03 -3.84 10.13
C GLY A 513 16.55 -4.08 10.17
N SER A 514 17.15 -4.70 9.14
CA SER A 514 18.61 -4.82 9.05
C SER A 514 19.28 -3.49 8.71
N ARG A 515 20.44 -3.25 9.30
CA ARG A 515 21.39 -2.19 8.94
C ARG A 515 22.63 -2.74 8.23
N GLU A 516 22.74 -4.06 8.10
CA GLU A 516 23.91 -4.77 7.60
C GLU A 516 23.54 -5.60 6.38
N ILE A 517 24.38 -5.54 5.36
CA ILE A 517 24.21 -6.23 4.07
C ILE A 517 25.58 -6.70 3.60
N HIS A 518 25.67 -7.95 3.17
CA HIS A 518 26.83 -8.46 2.45
C HIS A 518 26.68 -8.20 0.96
N VAL A 519 27.76 -7.75 0.34
CA VAL A 519 27.82 -7.51 -1.11
C VAL A 519 28.91 -8.33 -1.78
N GLU A 520 28.79 -8.52 -3.09
CA GLU A 520 29.80 -9.24 -3.86
C GLU A 520 31.17 -8.55 -3.81
N ASP A 521 31.21 -7.21 -3.91
CA ASP A 521 32.44 -6.42 -3.81
C ASP A 521 32.19 -5.05 -3.14
N ALA A 522 32.74 -4.87 -1.93
CA ALA A 522 32.65 -3.60 -1.21
C ALA A 522 33.81 -2.63 -1.47
N SER A 523 34.79 -2.99 -2.32
CA SER A 523 36.08 -2.27 -2.44
C SER A 523 35.99 -0.81 -2.89
N CYS A 524 34.90 -0.42 -3.57
CA CYS A 524 34.66 0.96 -4.02
C CYS A 524 33.94 1.85 -2.98
N PHE A 525 33.54 1.28 -1.85
CA PHE A 525 32.80 1.95 -0.77
C PHE A 525 33.71 2.29 0.42
N HIS A 526 33.33 3.35 1.14
CA HIS A 526 33.99 3.86 2.33
C HIS A 526 32.94 4.38 3.32
N PRO A 527 33.19 4.33 4.65
CA PRO A 527 32.36 5.04 5.62
C PRO A 527 32.19 6.52 5.26
N GLY A 528 30.96 7.02 5.35
CA GLY A 528 30.55 8.37 4.94
C GLY A 528 29.99 8.45 3.52
N ASP A 529 30.17 7.42 2.68
CA ASP A 529 29.58 7.38 1.35
C ASP A 529 28.04 7.36 1.42
N THR A 530 27.42 8.12 0.52
CA THR A 530 25.98 8.12 0.31
C THR A 530 25.58 7.13 -0.78
N VAL A 531 24.58 6.31 -0.49
CA VAL A 531 24.19 5.17 -1.33
C VAL A 531 22.68 5.04 -1.45
N LYS A 532 22.21 4.46 -2.54
CA LYS A 532 20.88 3.84 -2.61
C LYS A 532 21.03 2.34 -2.41
N VAL A 533 20.24 1.79 -1.48
CA VAL A 533 19.98 0.34 -1.45
C VAL A 533 18.74 0.07 -2.28
N LEU A 534 18.90 -0.72 -3.33
CA LEU A 534 17.85 -1.10 -4.26
C LEU A 534 17.27 -2.42 -3.79
N ARG A 535 15.96 -2.45 -3.51
CA ARG A 535 15.21 -3.70 -3.36
C ARG A 535 14.49 -3.95 -4.66
N HIS A 536 14.92 -4.96 -5.42
CA HIS A 536 14.24 -5.35 -6.65
C HIS A 536 13.01 -6.21 -6.33
N GLY A 537 11.96 -6.07 -7.13
CA GLY A 537 10.76 -6.89 -7.06
C GLY A 537 10.39 -7.38 -8.45
N ASN A 538 10.53 -8.68 -8.67
CA ASN A 538 10.15 -9.34 -9.92
C ASN A 538 8.66 -9.72 -9.95
N GLU A 539 8.22 -10.24 -11.09
CA GLU A 539 6.84 -10.70 -11.34
C GLU A 539 6.39 -11.80 -10.36
N ARG A 540 7.29 -12.70 -9.95
CA ARG A 540 7.00 -13.71 -8.93
C ARG A 540 6.69 -13.11 -7.57
N TRP A 541 7.34 -12.02 -7.21
CA TRP A 541 7.01 -11.32 -5.97
C TRP A 541 5.63 -10.70 -6.05
N ILE A 542 5.32 -10.00 -7.16
CA ILE A 542 3.99 -9.43 -7.39
C ILE A 542 2.90 -10.49 -7.30
N HIS A 543 3.16 -11.67 -7.87
CA HIS A 543 2.29 -12.83 -7.77
C HIS A 543 2.17 -13.38 -6.34
N ALA A 544 3.28 -13.49 -5.61
CA ALA A 544 3.30 -13.96 -4.22
C ALA A 544 2.49 -13.06 -3.27
N ILE A 545 2.33 -11.78 -3.61
CA ILE A 545 1.43 -10.86 -2.88
C ILE A 545 0.05 -10.71 -3.54
N SER A 546 -0.24 -11.49 -4.58
CA SER A 546 -1.48 -11.54 -5.37
C SER A 546 -1.87 -10.22 -6.04
N MET A 547 -0.90 -9.34 -6.30
CA MET A 547 -1.16 -8.01 -6.86
C MET A 547 -1.19 -7.98 -8.39
N ASP A 548 -0.98 -9.13 -9.02
CA ASP A 548 -1.28 -9.43 -10.42
C ASP A 548 -2.69 -10.02 -10.63
N SER A 549 -3.43 -10.26 -9.55
CA SER A 549 -4.78 -10.87 -9.55
C SER A 549 -5.77 -10.08 -8.68
N ILE A 550 -5.65 -8.76 -8.64
CA ILE A 550 -6.63 -7.87 -8.00
C ILE A 550 -7.95 -7.96 -8.77
N ARG A 551 -9.08 -8.18 -8.09
CA ARG A 551 -10.39 -8.21 -8.76
C ARG A 551 -10.64 -6.91 -9.52
N MET A 552 -11.31 -7.00 -10.67
CA MET A 552 -11.63 -5.81 -11.45
C MET A 552 -12.59 -4.91 -10.69
N ARG A 553 -12.41 -3.59 -10.80
CA ARG A 553 -13.33 -2.64 -10.17
C ARG A 553 -14.75 -2.90 -10.70
N PRO A 554 -15.74 -3.12 -9.82
CA PRO A 554 -17.11 -3.40 -10.20
C PRO A 554 -17.64 -2.36 -11.20
N VAL A 555 -18.41 -2.83 -12.19
CA VAL A 555 -19.05 -2.03 -13.24
C VAL A 555 -18.06 -1.34 -14.19
N THR A 556 -17.27 -0.40 -13.69
CA THR A 556 -16.47 0.51 -14.53
C THR A 556 -15.23 -0.14 -15.17
N GLY A 557 -14.71 -1.24 -14.61
CA GLY A 557 -13.51 -1.89 -15.13
C GLY A 557 -12.30 -0.94 -15.16
N GLY A 558 -11.56 -0.84 -14.06
CA GLY A 558 -10.45 0.13 -13.96
C GLY A 558 -9.29 -0.32 -13.08
N THR A 559 -9.29 -1.58 -12.66
CA THR A 559 -8.19 -2.16 -11.89
C THR A 559 -7.02 -2.41 -12.82
N VAL A 560 -5.88 -1.83 -12.48
CA VAL A 560 -4.59 -2.09 -13.13
C VAL A 560 -3.80 -3.02 -12.22
N GLN A 561 -3.55 -4.23 -12.72
CA GLN A 561 -2.67 -5.19 -12.07
C GLN A 561 -1.27 -4.60 -11.91
N TRP A 562 -0.59 -4.94 -10.83
CA TRP A 562 0.73 -4.40 -10.58
C TRP A 562 1.74 -5.01 -11.54
N LEU A 563 2.66 -4.16 -12.01
CA LEU A 563 3.86 -4.59 -12.70
C LEU A 563 5.02 -4.65 -11.70
N PRO A 564 6.09 -5.42 -11.98
CA PRO A 564 7.34 -5.39 -11.23
C PRO A 564 7.85 -3.97 -10.96
N PHE A 565 8.39 -3.73 -9.76
CA PHE A 565 8.99 -2.45 -9.38
C PHE A 565 10.08 -2.64 -8.31
N HIS A 566 10.90 -1.63 -8.12
CA HIS A 566 11.90 -1.57 -7.06
C HIS A 566 11.56 -0.49 -6.02
N LEU A 567 12.11 -0.66 -4.82
CA LEU A 567 12.20 0.38 -3.79
C LEU A 567 13.66 0.84 -3.69
N GLU A 568 13.86 2.12 -3.39
CA GLU A 568 15.19 2.72 -3.22
C GLU A 568 15.30 3.35 -1.84
N PHE A 569 16.22 2.86 -1.01
CA PHE A 569 16.46 3.39 0.33
C PHE A 569 17.69 4.30 0.32
N ASP A 570 17.56 5.57 0.71
CA ASP A 570 18.65 6.55 0.78
C ASP A 570 19.44 6.39 2.10
N ARG A 571 20.67 5.87 2.03
CA ARG A 571 21.47 5.51 3.21
C ARG A 571 22.86 6.13 3.18
N VAL A 572 23.49 6.17 4.34
CA VAL A 572 24.90 6.53 4.53
C VAL A 572 25.63 5.33 5.11
N ILE A 573 26.77 4.97 4.51
CA ILE A 573 27.61 3.90 5.04
C ILE A 573 28.29 4.38 6.33
N THR A 574 28.17 3.60 7.40
CA THR A 574 28.77 3.92 8.70
C THR A 574 29.96 3.03 9.04
N ARG A 575 30.00 1.81 8.50
CA ARG A 575 31.08 0.84 8.70
C ARG A 575 31.19 -0.12 7.51
N ILE A 576 32.40 -0.63 7.27
CA ILE A 576 32.68 -1.68 6.28
C ILE A 576 33.62 -2.69 6.93
N ASP A 577 33.20 -3.95 6.95
CA ASP A 577 33.97 -5.09 7.47
C ASP A 577 34.08 -6.14 6.36
N GLY A 578 35.18 -6.11 5.60
CA GLY A 578 35.31 -6.91 4.39
C GLY A 578 34.24 -6.52 3.36
N ASN A 579 33.35 -7.46 3.05
CA ASN A 579 32.22 -7.26 2.15
C ASN A 579 30.88 -6.99 2.87
N CYS A 580 30.89 -6.90 4.21
CA CYS A 580 29.72 -6.47 4.97
C CYS A 580 29.70 -4.94 5.10
N ILE A 581 28.60 -4.32 4.69
CA ILE A 581 28.36 -2.88 4.76
C ILE A 581 27.32 -2.60 5.84
N THR A 582 27.64 -1.71 6.79
CA THR A 582 26.70 -1.20 7.78
C THR A 582 26.23 0.21 7.41
N MET A 583 24.93 0.47 7.60
CA MET A 583 24.27 1.72 7.23
C MET A 583 23.72 2.51 8.44
N ASP A 584 23.46 3.79 8.20
CA ASP A 584 22.95 4.75 9.18
C ASP A 584 21.51 4.50 9.62
N ALA A 585 20.68 3.86 8.79
CA ALA A 585 19.28 3.52 9.07
C ALA A 585 18.91 2.15 8.46
N PRO A 586 17.91 1.43 9.01
CA PRO A 586 17.57 0.11 8.50
C PRO A 586 16.88 0.14 7.13
N VAL A 587 16.93 -0.96 6.39
CA VAL A 587 16.03 -1.21 5.24
C VAL A 587 14.65 -1.61 5.74
N ALA A 588 13.60 -0.99 5.20
CA ALA A 588 12.23 -1.19 5.67
C ALA A 588 11.46 -2.31 4.96
N ASN A 589 12.12 -3.04 4.06
CA ASN A 589 11.60 -4.24 3.41
C ASN A 589 12.72 -5.27 3.33
N ALA A 590 12.39 -6.55 3.44
CA ALA A 590 13.38 -7.60 3.22
C ALA A 590 13.92 -7.57 1.78
N LEU A 591 15.19 -7.91 1.61
CA LEU A 591 15.80 -8.14 0.30
C LEU A 591 15.96 -9.64 0.14
N GLU A 592 15.44 -10.19 -0.96
CA GLU A 592 15.31 -11.63 -1.14
C GLU A 592 15.81 -12.04 -2.50
N LYS A 593 16.79 -12.95 -2.55
CA LYS A 593 17.41 -13.40 -3.81
C LYS A 593 16.36 -13.94 -4.78
N ARG A 594 15.39 -14.72 -4.29
CA ARG A 594 14.27 -15.29 -5.07
C ARG A 594 13.36 -14.26 -5.77
N TRP A 595 13.38 -13.00 -5.33
CA TRP A 595 12.48 -11.94 -5.81
C TRP A 595 13.18 -10.82 -6.57
N GLY A 596 14.40 -11.10 -7.05
CA GLY A 596 15.22 -10.15 -7.80
C GLY A 596 16.43 -9.63 -7.02
N CYS A 597 16.60 -10.07 -5.77
CA CYS A 597 17.68 -9.65 -4.88
C CYS A 597 17.65 -8.14 -4.58
N GLY A 598 18.75 -7.61 -4.08
CA GLY A 598 18.99 -6.18 -4.04
C GLY A 598 20.40 -5.85 -4.51
N ALA A 599 20.67 -4.56 -4.54
CA ALA A 599 21.97 -4.01 -4.87
C ALA A 599 22.23 -2.75 -4.06
N ILE A 600 23.49 -2.35 -3.98
CA ILE A 600 23.89 -1.06 -3.42
C ILE A 600 24.65 -0.28 -4.48
N VAL A 601 24.42 1.02 -4.55
CA VAL A 601 25.04 1.91 -5.54
C VAL A 601 25.28 3.28 -4.93
N LYS A 602 26.45 3.87 -5.19
CA LYS A 602 26.74 5.25 -4.77
C LYS A 602 25.91 6.23 -5.60
N TYR A 603 25.71 7.42 -5.07
CA TYR A 603 25.12 8.52 -5.85
C TYR A 603 25.89 9.82 -5.66
N GLU A 604 25.80 10.68 -6.67
CA GLU A 604 26.20 12.08 -6.58
C GLU A 604 25.00 12.95 -6.21
N ASP A 605 25.19 13.86 -5.26
CA ASP A 605 24.11 14.68 -4.69
C ASP A 605 24.52 16.16 -4.58
N THR A 606 24.85 16.73 -5.74
CA THR A 606 25.33 18.11 -5.86
C THR A 606 24.20 19.14 -5.96
N THR A 607 22.96 18.70 -6.16
CA THR A 607 21.81 19.56 -6.50
C THR A 607 20.68 19.57 -5.49
N ARG A 608 20.60 18.59 -4.57
CA ARG A 608 19.64 18.69 -3.47
C ARG A 608 20.06 19.82 -2.54
N ILE A 609 19.14 20.72 -2.25
CA ILE A 609 19.39 21.81 -1.29
C ILE A 609 19.24 21.28 0.13
N GLU A 610 19.76 22.02 1.10
CA GLU A 610 19.68 21.61 2.50
C GLU A 610 19.62 22.78 3.48
N HIS A 611 19.26 22.48 4.73
CA HIS A 611 19.13 23.48 5.78
C HIS A 611 18.10 24.56 5.43
N VAL A 612 16.90 24.12 5.05
CA VAL A 612 15.78 25.01 4.66
C VAL A 612 14.64 24.90 5.67
N GLY A 613 14.17 26.04 6.19
CA GLY A 613 13.13 26.11 7.21
C GLY A 613 11.97 27.04 6.85
N VAL A 614 10.74 26.64 7.20
CA VAL A 614 9.56 27.51 7.17
C VAL A 614 8.86 27.48 8.53
N GLU A 615 8.72 28.62 9.20
CA GLU A 615 8.28 28.60 10.59
C GLU A 615 7.53 29.86 11.06
N HIS A 616 6.69 29.68 12.07
CA HIS A 616 5.95 30.75 12.76
C HIS A 616 5.03 31.56 11.84
N LEU A 617 4.25 30.86 11.01
CA LEU A 617 3.39 31.46 9.99
C LEU A 617 1.95 30.94 10.10
N ARG A 618 1.00 31.78 9.69
CA ARG A 618 -0.35 31.38 9.35
C ARG A 618 -0.53 31.42 7.84
N VAL A 619 -1.23 30.44 7.28
CA VAL A 619 -1.69 30.47 5.88
C VAL A 619 -3.21 30.38 5.84
N ASP A 620 -3.79 31.21 4.99
CA ASP A 620 -5.22 31.20 4.67
C ASP A 620 -5.38 31.43 3.16
N VAL A 621 -6.43 30.90 2.57
CA VAL A 621 -6.62 30.83 1.12
C VAL A 621 -7.93 31.50 0.74
N GLU A 622 -7.92 32.36 -0.26
CA GLU A 622 -9.11 32.92 -0.88
C GLU A 622 -9.86 31.83 -1.67
N TYR A 623 -11.19 31.78 -1.53
CA TYR A 623 -12.07 30.81 -2.19
C TYR A 623 -13.46 31.43 -2.47
N ASP A 624 -14.23 30.82 -3.36
CA ASP A 624 -15.63 31.19 -3.62
C ASP A 624 -16.59 30.45 -2.67
N PRO A 625 -17.22 31.14 -1.69
CA PRO A 625 -18.12 30.51 -0.73
C PRO A 625 -19.47 30.07 -1.35
N SER A 626 -19.77 30.47 -2.59
CA SER A 626 -21.00 30.05 -3.28
C SER A 626 -20.91 28.62 -3.85
N ILE A 627 -19.70 28.09 -3.99
CA ILE A 627 -19.47 26.74 -4.51
C ILE A 627 -19.57 25.73 -3.36
N THR A 628 -20.62 24.91 -3.44
CA THR A 628 -20.90 23.88 -2.41
C THR A 628 -21.17 22.52 -3.05
N SER A 629 -20.99 21.47 -2.27
CA SER A 629 -21.31 20.10 -2.65
C SER A 629 -21.92 19.35 -1.47
N THR A 630 -22.72 18.33 -1.76
CA THR A 630 -23.20 17.33 -0.80
C THR A 630 -22.50 15.99 -0.97
N ARG A 631 -21.75 15.78 -2.05
CA ARG A 631 -21.19 14.46 -2.40
C ARG A 631 -19.88 14.16 -1.70
N ILE A 632 -19.73 12.97 -1.15
CA ILE A 632 -18.53 12.51 -0.45
C ILE A 632 -18.10 11.16 -1.04
N ASP A 633 -16.86 11.08 -1.53
CA ASP A 633 -16.28 9.89 -2.18
C ASP A 633 -17.17 9.30 -3.31
N GLY A 634 -17.86 10.20 -4.03
CA GLY A 634 -18.75 9.88 -5.14
C GLY A 634 -20.21 9.60 -4.76
N ASN A 635 -20.51 9.46 -3.46
CA ASN A 635 -21.86 9.17 -2.96
C ASN A 635 -22.57 10.45 -2.49
N GLU A 636 -23.90 10.44 -2.47
CA GLU A 636 -24.70 11.54 -1.91
C GLU A 636 -24.54 11.60 -0.38
N GLY A 637 -24.13 12.75 0.16
CA GLY A 637 -23.97 12.98 1.60
C GLY A 637 -25.16 13.68 2.24
N SER A 638 -25.17 13.75 3.57
CA SER A 638 -26.30 14.25 4.37
C SER A 638 -26.24 15.75 4.70
N PHE A 639 -25.19 16.46 4.30
CA PHE A 639 -24.99 17.88 4.56
C PHE A 639 -24.23 18.54 3.40
N SER A 640 -24.41 19.85 3.25
CA SER A 640 -23.66 20.67 2.29
C SER A 640 -22.35 21.18 2.89
N TYR A 641 -21.30 21.25 2.09
CA TYR A 641 -19.97 21.75 2.47
C TYR A 641 -19.35 22.60 1.35
N LEU A 642 -18.36 23.43 1.70
CA LEU A 642 -17.62 24.30 0.76
C LEU A 642 -16.69 23.46 -0.14
N ALA A 643 -16.84 23.61 -1.44
CA ALA A 643 -16.28 22.68 -2.42
C ALA A 643 -15.53 23.35 -3.57
N ASP A 644 -15.24 24.65 -3.46
CA ASP A 644 -14.36 25.32 -4.42
C ASP A 644 -13.02 24.57 -4.55
N GLU A 645 -12.49 24.51 -5.76
CA GLU A 645 -11.16 23.95 -6.02
C GLU A 645 -10.27 24.94 -6.76
N ASP A 646 -10.80 26.07 -7.25
CA ASP A 646 -10.03 27.02 -8.04
C ASP A 646 -9.34 28.02 -7.11
N HIS A 647 -8.36 27.52 -6.35
CA HIS A 647 -7.51 28.28 -5.43
C HIS A 647 -6.19 27.54 -5.14
N ALA A 648 -5.39 28.02 -4.19
CA ALA A 648 -4.12 27.39 -3.81
C ALA A 648 -4.32 25.96 -3.29
N ILE A 649 -3.46 25.03 -3.75
CA ILE A 649 -3.56 23.59 -3.50
C ILE A 649 -2.86 23.23 -2.19
N ASN A 650 -1.56 23.52 -2.13
CA ASN A 650 -0.70 23.21 -1.00
C ASN A 650 -0.13 24.49 -0.42
N PHE A 651 0.12 24.51 0.89
CA PHE A 651 0.96 25.56 1.46
C PHE A 651 2.43 25.33 1.08
N ILE A 652 3.02 24.20 1.48
CA ILE A 652 4.42 23.85 1.12
C ILE A 652 4.45 22.57 0.28
N PHE A 653 5.14 22.65 -0.84
CA PHE A 653 5.71 21.48 -1.52
C PHE A 653 7.24 21.52 -1.35
N MET A 654 7.82 20.43 -0.86
CA MET A 654 9.26 20.30 -0.71
C MET A 654 9.78 19.04 -1.41
N ASP A 655 10.73 19.18 -2.32
CA ASP A 655 11.37 18.05 -2.98
C ASP A 655 12.82 18.39 -3.32
N HIS A 656 13.64 17.38 -3.62
CA HIS A 656 15.07 17.55 -3.85
C HIS A 656 15.76 18.33 -2.72
N VAL A 657 15.44 17.99 -1.47
CA VAL A 657 15.92 18.67 -0.28
C VAL A 657 16.31 17.69 0.81
N LYS A 658 17.34 17.99 1.59
CA LYS A 658 17.67 17.27 2.82
C LYS A 658 17.78 18.20 4.01
N ASN A 659 17.60 17.70 5.23
CA ASN A 659 17.72 18.53 6.44
C ASN A 659 16.79 19.76 6.38
N ALA A 660 15.50 19.55 6.11
CA ALA A 660 14.50 20.62 6.07
C ALA A 660 13.54 20.53 7.25
N TRP A 661 12.86 21.64 7.55
CA TRP A 661 11.83 21.63 8.59
C TRP A 661 10.69 22.60 8.33
N MET A 662 9.57 22.28 8.99
CA MET A 662 8.44 23.15 9.17
C MET A 662 8.05 23.17 10.65
N ARG A 663 7.90 24.34 11.26
CA ARG A 663 7.63 24.45 12.70
C ARG A 663 6.63 25.55 13.02
N ASN A 664 5.63 25.24 13.86
CA ASN A 664 4.65 26.23 14.35
C ASN A 664 3.96 26.97 13.20
N VAL A 665 3.16 26.23 12.43
CA VAL A 665 2.39 26.77 11.32
C VAL A 665 0.95 26.29 11.39
N SER A 666 0.02 27.21 11.14
CA SER A 666 -1.42 26.92 11.08
C SER A 666 -1.95 27.20 9.68
N GLY A 667 -2.71 26.25 9.11
CA GLY A 667 -3.28 26.36 7.77
C GLY A 667 -4.81 26.26 7.72
N PHE A 668 -5.41 27.07 6.87
CA PHE A 668 -6.85 27.19 6.67
C PHE A 668 -7.21 27.16 5.18
N HIS A 669 -8.36 26.58 4.84
CA HIS A 669 -8.99 26.66 3.51
C HIS A 669 -8.14 26.17 2.32
N LEU A 670 -7.13 25.34 2.59
CA LEU A 670 -6.34 24.66 1.56
C LEU A 670 -7.19 23.64 0.80
N GLN A 671 -6.78 23.28 -0.42
CA GLN A 671 -7.42 22.20 -1.19
C GLN A 671 -6.85 20.82 -0.81
N HIS A 672 -5.53 20.70 -0.71
CA HIS A 672 -4.84 19.41 -0.60
C HIS A 672 -4.05 19.25 0.69
N ALA A 673 -2.92 19.95 0.87
CA ALA A 673 -2.01 19.70 1.98
C ALA A 673 -1.48 20.98 2.62
N LEU A 674 -1.20 20.91 3.92
CA LEU A 674 -0.33 21.90 4.55
C LEU A 674 1.11 21.67 4.09
N VAL A 675 1.53 20.41 4.04
CA VAL A 675 2.84 20.05 3.52
C VAL A 675 2.80 18.74 2.73
N GLN A 676 3.42 18.77 1.56
CA GLN A 676 3.74 17.60 0.77
C GLN A 676 5.26 17.45 0.69
N VAL A 677 5.76 16.31 1.19
CA VAL A 677 7.18 15.96 1.21
C VAL A 677 7.47 15.01 0.06
N GLY A 678 8.13 15.50 -0.99
CA GLY A 678 8.42 14.81 -2.24
C GLY A 678 9.43 13.66 -2.09
N ARG A 679 9.50 12.82 -3.13
CA ARG A 679 10.23 11.54 -3.11
C ARG A 679 11.74 11.68 -2.94
N ASN A 680 12.33 12.81 -3.35
CA ASN A 680 13.75 13.06 -3.19
C ASN A 680 14.08 13.86 -1.92
N ALA A 681 13.11 14.04 -1.02
CA ALA A 681 13.32 14.64 0.28
C ALA A 681 13.78 13.61 1.33
N LYS A 682 14.72 14.01 2.20
CA LYS A 682 15.28 13.17 3.27
C LYS A 682 15.56 13.99 4.54
N TRP A 683 15.37 13.38 5.72
CA TRP A 683 15.62 14.05 7.01
C TRP A 683 14.82 15.35 7.17
N VAL A 684 13.50 15.21 7.15
CA VAL A 684 12.56 16.32 7.29
C VAL A 684 11.87 16.25 8.65
N THR A 685 11.76 17.37 9.36
CA THR A 685 10.92 17.48 10.56
C THR A 685 9.77 18.46 10.32
N ILE A 686 8.54 17.99 10.50
CA ILE A 686 7.33 18.82 10.57
C ILE A 686 6.85 18.77 12.02
N GLN A 687 6.77 19.89 12.71
CA GLN A 687 6.37 19.89 14.11
C GLN A 687 5.47 21.06 14.51
N ASP A 688 4.62 20.81 15.50
CA ASP A 688 3.78 21.85 16.12
C ASP A 688 2.87 22.55 15.09
N CYS A 689 2.33 21.79 14.13
CA CYS A 689 1.55 22.32 13.01
C CYS A 689 0.07 21.94 13.12
N ALA A 690 -0.82 22.82 12.67
CA ALA A 690 -2.26 22.61 12.71
C ALA A 690 -2.93 22.92 11.38
N VAL A 691 -3.97 22.15 11.03
CA VAL A 691 -4.77 22.37 9.81
C VAL A 691 -6.26 22.36 10.12
N TYR A 692 -6.98 23.33 9.57
CA TYR A 692 -8.41 23.52 9.79
C TYR A 692 -9.12 23.75 8.46
N ASP A 693 -10.40 23.34 8.44
CA ASP A 693 -11.40 23.78 7.46
C ASP A 693 -10.93 23.71 5.99
N PHE A 694 -10.59 22.51 5.49
CA PHE A 694 -10.27 22.30 4.07
C PHE A 694 -11.44 22.69 3.15
N ILE A 695 -11.12 23.28 2.01
CA ILE A 695 -12.07 23.62 0.94
C ILE A 695 -11.65 22.93 -0.34
N SER A 696 -12.47 21.96 -0.74
CA SER A 696 -12.32 21.14 -1.93
C SER A 696 -13.53 20.21 -2.01
N VAL A 697 -13.81 19.61 -3.17
CA VAL A 697 -14.62 18.39 -3.17
C VAL A 697 -13.96 17.29 -2.31
N ILE A 698 -14.77 16.50 -1.61
CA ILE A 698 -14.27 15.41 -0.75
C ILE A 698 -14.20 14.13 -1.58
N THR A 699 -13.08 13.93 -2.27
CA THR A 699 -12.78 12.74 -3.08
C THR A 699 -11.27 12.47 -3.13
N GLY A 700 -10.85 11.41 -3.80
CA GLY A 700 -9.44 11.03 -3.96
C GLY A 700 -8.55 12.16 -4.50
N GLY A 701 -7.34 12.28 -3.96
CA GLY A 701 -6.35 13.30 -4.30
C GLY A 701 -6.58 14.68 -3.66
N ARG A 702 -7.35 14.78 -2.56
CA ARG A 702 -7.59 16.03 -1.82
C ARG A 702 -7.54 15.81 -0.31
N ARG A 703 -7.27 16.88 0.44
CA ARG A 703 -7.31 16.95 1.91
C ARG A 703 -6.38 15.94 2.61
N TYR A 704 -5.10 15.94 2.23
CA TYR A 704 -4.00 15.17 2.83
C TYR A 704 -3.05 16.14 3.56
N PRO A 705 -3.38 16.60 4.78
CA PRO A 705 -2.65 17.66 5.48
C PRO A 705 -1.14 17.43 5.55
N PHE A 706 -0.76 16.20 5.90
CA PHE A 706 0.63 15.74 6.01
C PHE A 706 0.83 14.58 5.04
N HIS A 707 1.31 14.89 3.84
CA HIS A 707 1.46 13.93 2.73
C HIS A 707 2.92 13.58 2.49
N LEU A 708 3.31 12.34 2.80
CA LEU A 708 4.71 11.89 2.73
C LEU A 708 4.97 11.00 1.52
N MET A 709 5.90 11.41 0.66
CA MET A 709 6.45 10.62 -0.45
C MET A 709 7.95 10.33 -0.27
N GLY A 710 8.63 11.15 0.53
CA GLY A 710 10.04 10.99 0.90
C GLY A 710 10.25 10.06 2.09
N GLU A 711 11.48 10.05 2.60
CA GLU A 711 11.93 9.11 3.62
C GLU A 711 12.63 9.78 4.79
N LEU A 712 12.72 9.07 5.91
CA LEU A 712 13.33 9.55 7.16
C LEU A 712 12.69 10.86 7.62
N THR A 713 11.36 10.95 7.50
CA THR A 713 10.57 12.13 7.88
C THR A 713 9.92 11.92 9.25
N LEU A 714 10.02 12.94 10.10
CA LEU A 714 9.32 13.03 11.38
C LEU A 714 8.22 14.08 11.29
N VAL A 715 6.97 13.68 11.52
CA VAL A 715 5.85 14.58 11.78
C VAL A 715 5.48 14.41 13.25
N GLN A 716 5.52 15.49 14.04
CA GLN A 716 5.24 15.39 15.47
C GLN A 716 4.36 16.52 16.01
N ARG A 717 3.52 16.19 17.01
CA ARG A 717 2.60 17.15 17.65
C ARG A 717 1.81 17.93 16.61
N ALA A 718 1.23 17.19 15.67
CA ALA A 718 0.45 17.75 14.59
C ALA A 718 -1.04 17.55 14.83
N TYR A 719 -1.85 18.55 14.49
CA TYR A 719 -3.30 18.51 14.61
C TYR A 719 -3.97 18.76 13.25
N THR A 720 -5.09 18.09 12.97
CA THR A 720 -5.92 18.42 11.82
C THR A 720 -7.40 18.16 12.08
N GLU A 721 -8.26 18.96 11.46
CA GLU A 721 -9.67 18.61 11.27
C GLU A 721 -10.11 18.63 9.80
N THR A 722 -11.20 17.92 9.48
CA THR A 722 -11.83 17.89 8.12
C THR A 722 -10.97 17.29 7.01
N ALA A 723 -9.92 16.53 7.37
CA ALA A 723 -9.08 15.83 6.42
C ALA A 723 -9.83 14.68 5.75
N ARG A 724 -9.37 14.25 4.58
CA ARG A 724 -9.74 12.94 4.02
C ARG A 724 -8.78 11.89 4.54
N HIS A 725 -7.48 12.07 4.32
CA HIS A 725 -6.44 11.21 4.90
C HIS A 725 -5.49 12.09 5.73
N ALA A 726 -5.67 12.13 7.05
CA ALA A 726 -4.96 13.06 7.93
C ALA A 726 -3.43 12.86 7.92
N PHE A 727 -2.99 11.61 8.08
CA PHE A 727 -1.58 11.22 8.12
C PHE A 727 -1.30 10.18 7.03
N ALA A 728 -0.87 10.64 5.85
CA ALA A 728 -0.81 9.83 4.64
C ALA A 728 0.64 9.60 4.16
N VAL A 729 0.93 8.37 3.74
CA VAL A 729 2.18 7.99 3.07
C VAL A 729 1.85 7.49 1.67
N ASP A 730 2.44 8.03 0.62
CA ASP A 730 2.07 7.73 -0.78
C ASP A 730 2.58 6.34 -1.25
N SER A 731 2.33 6.04 -2.52
CA SER A 731 2.71 4.83 -3.23
C SER A 731 4.23 4.60 -3.22
N ARG A 732 4.65 3.37 -2.95
CA ARG A 732 6.04 2.89 -3.10
C ARG A 732 7.05 3.77 -2.35
N VAL A 733 6.70 4.22 -1.16
CA VAL A 733 7.59 5.01 -0.30
C VAL A 733 8.49 4.08 0.49
N ALA A 734 9.80 4.37 0.46
CA ALA A 734 10.83 3.63 1.18
C ALA A 734 11.08 4.33 2.52
N GLY A 735 10.39 3.94 3.60
CA GLY A 735 10.64 4.51 4.94
C GLY A 735 12.07 4.24 5.46
N PRO A 736 12.34 4.44 6.77
CA PRO A 736 11.39 4.75 7.83
C PRO A 736 10.74 6.15 7.76
N ASN A 737 9.48 6.29 8.18
CA ASN A 737 8.80 7.57 8.45
C ASN A 737 8.04 7.50 9.79
N VAL A 738 7.79 8.64 10.44
CA VAL A 738 7.20 8.70 11.79
C VAL A 738 6.12 9.78 11.88
N PHE A 739 4.96 9.41 12.44
CA PHE A 739 3.97 10.31 13.00
C PHE A 739 3.95 10.13 14.53
N LEU A 740 4.29 11.16 15.29
CA LEU A 740 4.49 11.11 16.75
C LEU A 740 3.58 12.11 17.48
N ASP A 741 2.79 11.64 18.44
CA ASP A 741 1.91 12.50 19.26
C ASP A 741 0.96 13.37 18.40
N CYS A 742 0.39 12.80 17.34
CA CYS A 742 -0.49 13.50 16.41
C CYS A 742 -1.97 13.20 16.67
N GLU A 743 -2.86 14.14 16.31
CA GLU A 743 -4.31 14.00 16.51
C GLU A 743 -5.09 14.47 15.28
N SER A 744 -6.14 13.72 14.90
CA SER A 744 -7.07 14.11 13.84
C SER A 744 -8.53 14.02 14.30
N LYS A 745 -9.39 14.92 13.79
CA LYS A 745 -10.82 14.98 14.11
C LYS A 745 -11.67 15.23 12.87
N LYS A 746 -12.90 14.72 12.89
CA LYS A 746 -13.89 14.91 11.80
C LYS A 746 -13.34 14.49 10.43
N ASP A 747 -12.57 13.40 10.40
CA ASP A 747 -11.98 12.91 9.17
C ASP A 747 -13.05 12.24 8.29
N TYR A 748 -12.99 12.48 6.98
CA TYR A 748 -13.87 11.89 5.99
C TYR A 748 -13.39 10.52 5.51
N ASN A 749 -12.14 10.17 5.79
CA ASN A 749 -11.57 8.85 5.52
C ASN A 749 -10.43 8.57 6.53
N THR A 750 -9.70 7.48 6.37
CA THR A 750 -8.72 6.98 7.35
C THR A 750 -7.31 7.52 7.07
N SER A 751 -6.51 7.76 8.10
CA SER A 751 -5.06 7.86 7.94
C SER A 751 -4.51 6.52 7.50
N GLU A 752 -3.61 6.50 6.51
CA GLU A 752 -3.18 5.24 5.93
C GLU A 752 -1.92 5.39 5.08
N PRO A 753 -1.15 4.30 4.89
CA PRO A 753 -0.46 4.12 3.64
C PRO A 753 -1.46 4.19 2.48
N HIS A 754 -1.17 5.04 1.51
CA HIS A 754 -2.00 5.30 0.36
C HIS A 754 -1.42 4.61 -0.88
N HIS A 755 -2.32 4.24 -1.81
CA HIS A 755 -1.96 3.53 -3.04
C HIS A 755 -1.23 2.20 -2.78
N ARG A 756 -0.10 1.94 -3.46
CA ARG A 756 0.61 0.65 -3.52
C ARG A 756 1.80 0.62 -2.55
N TRP A 757 2.11 -0.56 -2.00
CA TRP A 757 3.32 -0.99 -1.30
C TRP A 757 4.30 0.09 -0.78
N SER A 758 3.85 0.92 0.15
CA SER A 758 4.75 1.72 0.98
C SER A 758 5.29 0.88 2.14
N VAL A 759 6.48 1.22 2.65
CA VAL A 759 7.14 0.42 3.70
C VAL A 759 7.67 1.27 4.85
N GLY A 760 7.60 0.72 6.07
CA GLY A 760 8.26 1.30 7.24
C GLY A 760 7.71 2.65 7.70
N CYS A 761 6.46 2.70 8.15
CA CYS A 761 5.95 3.88 8.85
C CYS A 761 5.56 3.51 10.30
N LEU A 762 5.84 4.43 11.22
CA LEU A 762 5.44 4.36 12.62
C LEU A 762 4.36 5.40 12.91
N TYR A 763 3.21 4.95 13.38
CA TYR A 763 2.22 5.78 14.07
C TYR A 763 2.40 5.59 15.58
N ASP A 764 3.01 6.56 16.25
CA ASP A 764 3.35 6.51 17.67
C ASP A 764 2.52 7.53 18.46
N ASN A 765 1.69 7.05 19.38
CA ASN A 765 0.74 7.89 20.14
C ASN A 765 -0.19 8.74 19.26
N VAL A 766 -0.57 8.21 18.09
CA VAL A 766 -1.51 8.89 17.20
C VAL A 766 -2.95 8.60 17.62
N ASN A 767 -3.74 9.66 17.79
CA ASN A 767 -5.18 9.58 17.98
C ASN A 767 -5.91 9.97 16.69
N GLY A 768 -6.32 8.97 15.92
CA GLY A 768 -6.97 9.15 14.64
C GLY A 768 -7.31 7.79 14.03
N ARG A 769 -8.23 7.74 13.06
CA ARG A 769 -8.60 6.49 12.40
C ARG A 769 -7.45 6.04 11.49
N ILE A 770 -6.92 4.83 11.67
CA ILE A 770 -5.76 4.32 10.91
C ILE A 770 -6.09 2.99 10.22
N HIS A 771 -5.86 2.88 8.91
CA HIS A 771 -6.12 1.65 8.16
C HIS A 771 -4.89 1.21 7.36
N ILE A 772 -4.30 0.07 7.70
CA ILE A 772 -3.16 -0.55 7.01
C ILE A 772 -3.62 -1.90 6.46
N GLN A 773 -3.98 -1.96 5.18
CA GLN A 773 -4.71 -3.09 4.62
C GLN A 773 -4.52 -3.30 3.11
N ASP A 774 -5.01 -4.43 2.60
CA ASP A 774 -5.27 -4.61 1.18
C ASP A 774 -6.53 -3.84 0.76
N ARG A 775 -6.34 -2.86 -0.12
CA ARG A 775 -7.40 -1.98 -0.63
C ARG A 775 -8.00 -2.48 -1.94
N GLY A 776 -7.58 -3.66 -2.42
CA GLY A 776 -8.10 -4.29 -3.62
C GLY A 776 -8.19 -3.33 -4.80
N TRP A 777 -9.36 -3.28 -5.42
CA TRP A 777 -9.66 -2.46 -6.59
C TRP A 777 -9.91 -0.98 -6.33
N LEU A 778 -9.77 -0.49 -5.08
CA LEU A 778 -9.93 0.94 -4.83
C LEU A 778 -8.93 1.74 -5.69
N GLY A 779 -9.37 2.95 -6.09
CA GLY A 779 -8.69 3.76 -7.10
C GLY A 779 -8.49 2.98 -8.40
N SER A 780 -7.24 2.80 -8.82
CA SER A 780 -6.86 2.09 -10.05
C SER A 780 -6.36 0.65 -9.79
N GLY A 781 -6.72 0.02 -8.67
CA GLY A 781 -6.05 -1.19 -8.19
C GLY A 781 -4.94 -0.87 -7.18
N HIS A 782 -5.33 -0.26 -6.07
CA HIS A 782 -4.41 0.11 -4.99
C HIS A 782 -3.75 -1.09 -4.34
N GLY A 783 -4.48 -2.19 -4.13
CA GLY A 783 -3.93 -3.41 -3.54
C GLY A 783 -3.37 -3.24 -2.12
N TRP A 784 -2.35 -4.02 -1.78
CA TRP A 784 -1.60 -3.87 -0.52
C TRP A 784 -0.97 -2.49 -0.41
N SER A 785 -1.40 -1.71 0.59
CA SER A 785 -0.97 -0.32 0.71
C SER A 785 0.28 -0.12 1.57
N GLY A 786 0.43 -0.87 2.67
CA GLY A 786 1.55 -0.75 3.60
C GLY A 786 2.09 -2.09 4.12
N ALA A 787 3.41 -2.16 4.28
CA ALA A 787 4.15 -3.33 4.77
C ALA A 787 5.26 -2.90 5.75
N ASN A 788 5.52 -3.70 6.80
CA ASN A 788 6.47 -3.33 7.87
C ASN A 788 6.06 -2.02 8.59
N TYR A 789 4.77 -1.79 8.73
CA TYR A 789 4.21 -0.66 9.49
C TYR A 789 4.06 -1.03 10.96
N VAL A 790 4.18 -0.02 11.83
CA VAL A 790 4.01 -0.18 13.27
C VAL A 790 3.02 0.86 13.77
N THR A 791 2.04 0.42 14.55
CA THR A 791 1.22 1.31 15.39
C THR A 791 1.57 1.03 16.85
N TRP A 792 1.98 2.06 17.56
CA TRP A 792 2.43 1.98 18.96
C TRP A 792 1.58 2.93 19.80
N ASN A 793 0.89 2.39 20.80
CA ASN A 793 0.04 3.17 21.71
C ASN A 793 -0.96 4.11 21.01
N THR A 794 -1.46 3.71 19.84
CA THR A 794 -2.44 4.51 19.08
C THR A 794 -3.83 4.44 19.69
N GLN A 795 -4.70 5.38 19.31
CA GLN A 795 -6.10 5.44 19.73
C GLN A 795 -7.05 5.53 18.54
N ASN A 796 -8.35 5.33 18.79
CA ASN A 796 -9.46 5.40 17.81
C ASN A 796 -9.67 4.09 17.01
N GLU A 797 -10.22 4.15 15.79
CA GLU A 797 -10.41 2.98 14.94
C GLU A 797 -9.11 2.54 14.26
N LEU A 798 -8.76 1.25 14.34
CA LEU A 798 -7.59 0.67 13.66
C LEU A 798 -7.95 -0.57 12.83
N VAL A 799 -7.48 -0.60 11.58
CA VAL A 799 -7.37 -1.83 10.76
C VAL A 799 -5.90 -2.08 10.49
N SER A 800 -5.42 -3.29 10.72
CA SER A 800 -4.04 -3.69 10.40
C SER A 800 -4.01 -5.14 9.95
N GLN A 801 -3.62 -5.37 8.69
CA GLN A 801 -3.49 -6.68 8.07
C GLN A 801 -2.03 -7.03 7.80
N GLN A 802 -1.71 -8.32 7.72
CA GLN A 802 -0.40 -8.87 7.36
C GLN A 802 -0.33 -9.10 5.85
N PRO A 803 0.54 -8.39 5.11
CA PRO A 803 0.83 -8.70 3.72
C PRO A 803 1.56 -10.05 3.60
N PRO A 804 1.40 -10.83 2.50
CA PRO A 804 1.93 -12.20 2.42
C PRO A 804 3.44 -12.35 2.61
N THR A 805 4.22 -11.29 2.35
CA THR A 805 5.68 -11.32 2.37
C THR A 805 6.30 -10.31 3.34
N ALA A 806 5.51 -9.77 4.27
CA ALA A 806 5.94 -8.73 5.20
C ALA A 806 5.01 -8.71 6.44
N GLN A 807 5.37 -7.99 7.49
CA GLN A 807 4.58 -7.96 8.72
C GLN A 807 4.18 -6.54 9.08
N ASN A 808 2.93 -6.33 9.49
CA ASN A 808 2.52 -5.09 10.17
C ASN A 808 2.32 -5.38 11.67
N TYR A 809 2.52 -4.39 12.54
CA TYR A 809 2.46 -4.55 14.00
C TYR A 809 1.48 -3.54 14.62
N ALA A 810 0.61 -4.02 15.49
CA ALA A 810 -0.33 -3.23 16.27
C ALA A 810 -0.17 -3.51 17.77
N ILE A 811 0.54 -2.63 18.46
CA ILE A 811 0.98 -2.83 19.84
C ILE A 811 0.42 -1.72 20.74
N GLY A 812 -0.32 -2.11 21.77
CA GLY A 812 -0.82 -1.19 22.80
C GLY A 812 -1.96 -0.28 22.33
N HIS A 813 -2.68 -0.65 21.28
CA HIS A 813 -3.76 0.16 20.71
C HIS A 813 -4.99 0.21 21.65
N VAL A 814 -5.57 1.39 21.84
CA VAL A 814 -6.80 1.61 22.66
C VAL A 814 -7.89 2.23 21.80
N GLY A 815 -8.95 1.47 21.51
CA GLY A 815 -10.02 1.93 20.64
C GLY A 815 -10.82 0.76 20.07
N THR A 816 -11.19 0.84 18.79
CA THR A 816 -11.97 -0.20 18.11
C THR A 816 -11.18 -0.80 16.95
N LYS A 817 -11.33 -2.11 16.73
CA LYS A 817 -10.93 -2.71 15.46
C LYS A 817 -11.93 -2.30 14.39
N GLY A 818 -11.45 -1.69 13.31
CA GLY A 818 -12.28 -1.33 12.16
C GLY A 818 -12.63 -2.54 11.29
N LYS A 819 -13.56 -2.36 10.36
CA LYS A 819 -13.85 -3.36 9.32
C LYS A 819 -12.88 -3.17 8.15
N SER A 820 -12.12 -4.21 7.81
CA SER A 820 -11.26 -4.18 6.63
C SER A 820 -12.06 -4.15 5.33
N PHE A 821 -11.45 -3.64 4.26
CA PHE A 821 -12.04 -3.59 2.93
C PHE A 821 -12.19 -5.00 2.33
N LEU A 822 -11.16 -5.84 2.49
CA LEU A 822 -11.15 -7.27 2.11
C LEU A 822 -10.96 -8.15 3.36
N PRO A 823 -11.52 -9.38 3.38
CA PRO A 823 -12.42 -9.96 2.39
C PRO A 823 -13.82 -9.32 2.41
N ASN A 824 -14.55 -9.42 1.30
CA ASN A 824 -15.97 -9.04 1.19
C ASN A 824 -16.68 -9.97 0.17
N PRO A 825 -18.00 -9.89 -0.02
CA PRO A 825 -18.70 -10.78 -0.95
C PRO A 825 -18.22 -10.74 -2.42
N TYR A 826 -17.57 -9.65 -2.86
CA TYR A 826 -17.01 -9.53 -4.21
C TYR A 826 -15.60 -10.12 -4.33
N ASP A 827 -14.80 -10.03 -3.25
CA ASP A 827 -13.52 -10.72 -3.15
C ASP A 827 -13.41 -11.42 -1.78
N PRO A 828 -13.77 -12.72 -1.72
CA PRO A 828 -13.85 -13.46 -0.47
C PRO A 828 -12.48 -13.98 0.00
N ARG A 829 -11.40 -13.72 -0.75
CA ARG A 829 -10.06 -14.21 -0.42
C ARG A 829 -9.62 -13.63 0.93
N GLN A 830 -9.28 -14.50 1.85
CA GLN A 830 -8.91 -14.11 3.21
C GLN A 830 -7.63 -13.27 3.22
N ARG A 831 -7.52 -12.43 4.25
CA ARG A 831 -6.32 -11.64 4.56
C ARG A 831 -5.98 -11.92 6.01
N GLN A 832 -4.71 -12.18 6.28
CA GLN A 832 -4.26 -12.40 7.64
C GLN A 832 -4.26 -11.06 8.40
N GLU A 833 -4.54 -11.13 9.70
CA GLU A 833 -4.40 -9.98 10.59
C GLU A 833 -2.92 -9.67 10.83
N ALA A 834 -2.60 -8.41 11.07
CA ALA A 834 -1.29 -8.01 11.58
C ALA A 834 -0.96 -8.69 12.94
N TYR A 835 0.26 -8.50 13.42
CA TYR A 835 0.62 -8.92 14.77
C TYR A 835 -0.05 -7.95 15.76
N TRP A 836 -1.03 -8.44 16.52
CA TRP A 836 -1.74 -7.65 17.53
C TRP A 836 -1.29 -8.03 18.93
N GLU A 837 -0.96 -7.03 19.74
CA GLU A 837 -0.58 -7.22 21.13
C GLU A 837 -1.14 -6.11 22.03
N SER A 838 -1.56 -6.48 23.25
CA SER A 838 -2.04 -5.54 24.28
C SER A 838 -3.20 -4.65 23.81
N PHE A 839 -4.10 -5.19 22.96
CA PHE A 839 -5.29 -4.45 22.52
C PHE A 839 -6.17 -4.06 23.72
N GLY A 840 -6.54 -2.79 23.79
CA GLY A 840 -7.30 -2.20 24.90
C GLY A 840 -6.44 -1.65 26.03
N THR A 841 -5.11 -1.72 25.96
CA THR A 841 -4.23 -1.16 27.00
C THR A 841 -2.90 -0.68 26.41
N HIS A 842 -2.51 0.56 26.68
CA HIS A 842 -1.19 1.08 26.29
C HIS A 842 -0.05 0.33 27.01
N VAL A 843 1.08 0.18 26.32
CA VAL A 843 2.29 -0.47 26.83
C VAL A 843 3.38 0.57 27.12
N ASN A 844 4.35 0.19 27.96
CA ASN A 844 5.61 0.90 28.11
C ASN A 844 6.66 0.40 27.09
N PRO A 845 7.59 1.28 26.65
CA PRO A 845 7.62 2.73 26.91
C PRO A 845 6.45 3.46 26.23
N ARG A 846 6.14 4.68 26.68
CA ARG A 846 5.06 5.51 26.10
C ARG A 846 5.23 5.66 24.59
N SER A 847 6.45 5.87 24.12
CA SER A 847 6.77 6.03 22.70
C SER A 847 7.93 5.12 22.32
N LEU A 848 7.73 4.38 21.23
CA LEU A 848 8.76 3.57 20.61
C LEU A 848 9.84 4.45 20.00
N TYR A 849 9.46 5.47 19.22
CA TYR A 849 10.43 6.37 18.56
C TYR A 849 11.33 7.09 19.57
N MET A 850 10.73 7.64 20.63
CA MET A 850 11.47 8.36 21.66
C MET A 850 12.45 7.43 22.36
N GLN A 851 12.04 6.23 22.75
CA GLN A 851 12.97 5.29 23.37
C GLN A 851 14.08 4.85 22.40
N GLN A 852 13.77 4.55 21.13
CA GLN A 852 14.79 4.23 20.12
C GLN A 852 15.81 5.35 19.95
N LEU A 853 15.34 6.60 19.95
CA LEU A 853 16.19 7.76 19.85
C LEU A 853 17.08 7.92 21.09
N GLN A 854 16.54 7.65 22.28
CA GLN A 854 17.30 7.65 23.52
C GLN A 854 18.37 6.56 23.53
N ASP A 855 18.06 5.37 23.04
CA ASP A 855 19.02 4.26 22.98
C ASP A 855 20.18 4.57 22.03
N ARG A 856 19.90 5.27 20.93
CA ARG A 856 20.88 5.64 19.90
C ARG A 856 21.72 6.86 20.28
N LEU A 857 21.10 7.93 20.80
CA LEU A 857 21.72 9.25 20.98
C LEU A 857 21.70 9.79 22.43
N GLY A 858 21.06 9.07 23.36
CA GLY A 858 20.93 9.49 24.75
C GLY A 858 19.83 10.53 24.99
N SER A 859 19.61 10.88 26.26
CA SER A 859 18.48 11.73 26.69
C SER A 859 18.54 13.18 26.20
N GLU A 860 19.68 13.66 25.69
CA GLU A 860 19.75 15.00 25.08
C GLU A 860 18.98 15.06 23.76
N ALA A 861 19.03 14.00 22.96
CA ALA A 861 18.26 13.91 21.72
C ALA A 861 16.75 13.98 21.97
N ILE A 862 16.29 13.45 23.10
CA ILE A 862 14.90 13.55 23.56
C ILE A 862 14.53 14.99 23.88
N ARG A 863 15.32 15.65 24.74
CA ARG A 863 15.12 17.07 25.08
C ARG A 863 15.13 17.99 23.86
N ASN A 864 15.87 17.64 22.81
CA ASN A 864 15.95 18.41 21.58
C ASN A 864 14.66 18.39 20.75
N ILE A 865 13.83 17.35 20.90
CA ILE A 865 12.60 17.18 20.12
C ILE A 865 11.32 17.32 20.95
N GLU A 866 11.43 17.30 22.28
CA GLU A 866 10.36 17.71 23.19
C GLU A 866 10.03 19.20 23.00
N GLY A 867 8.74 19.54 23.05
CA GLY A 867 8.29 20.93 22.95
C GLY A 867 8.63 21.72 24.22
N ASP A 868 8.84 23.03 24.10
CA ASP A 868 8.90 23.92 25.26
C ASP A 868 7.58 23.82 26.04
N HIS A 869 7.64 23.65 27.37
CA HIS A 869 6.49 23.48 28.27
C HIS A 869 5.47 24.65 28.28
N HIS A 870 5.51 25.58 27.31
CA HIS A 870 4.69 26.80 27.24
C HIS A 870 3.87 26.93 25.94
N SER A 871 3.84 25.92 25.07
CA SER A 871 2.91 25.92 23.93
C SER A 871 1.47 25.64 24.40
N PRO A 872 0.48 26.49 24.07
CA PRO A 872 -0.94 26.16 24.24
C PRO A 872 -1.24 24.83 23.56
N ARG A 873 -2.24 24.07 24.04
CA ARG A 873 -2.71 22.91 23.28
C ARG A 873 -3.15 23.44 21.91
N LEU A 874 -2.74 22.80 20.82
CA LEU A 874 -3.06 23.27 19.45
C LEU A 874 -4.58 23.47 19.23
N HIS A 875 -5.43 22.80 20.01
CA HIS A 875 -6.89 22.98 20.00
C HIS A 875 -7.37 24.36 20.48
N ASP A 876 -6.55 25.11 21.23
CA ASP A 876 -6.93 26.41 21.81
C ASP A 876 -6.67 27.59 20.84
N GLN A 877 -6.14 27.35 19.64
CA GLN A 877 -5.86 28.41 18.65
C GLN A 877 -7.08 28.85 17.82
N LYS A 878 -8.28 28.31 18.11
CA LYS A 878 -9.55 28.68 17.45
C LYS A 878 -10.25 29.88 18.10
N SER A 879 -9.73 30.39 19.22
CA SER A 879 -10.33 31.48 20.00
C SER A 879 -9.80 32.85 19.65
#